data_AF-A0A7X8TQ22-F1
#
_entry.id   AF-A0A7X8TQ22-F1
#
_cell.length_a   1.000
_cell.length_b   1.000
_cell.length_c   1.000
_cell.angle_alpha   90.00
_cell.angle_beta   90.00
_cell.angle_gamma   90.00
#
_symmetry.space_group_name_H-M   'P 1'
#
loop_
_entity.id
_entity.type
_entity.pdbx_description
1 polymer ?
#
loop_
_entity_poly.entity_id
_entity_poly.type
_entity_poly.pdbx_seq_one_letter_code
_entity_poly.pdbx_strand_id
1 'polypeptide(L)'
;MEKTLMMSRKIALLACATGLMMGSVAQASTPRTTFVHLFEWKWEDVAKECETFLGPKGFSAVQVSPPNKTIDGGQWWTRYQPVAYYFDGRSGNRGQFQDMVNRCKAVGVDIYVDAVINHMAAWNRSFPEVPYGPNDFHHCTSKIDYGNRWQIQNCDLSGLNDLATESDYVRQKIADYMNDAISMGVAGFRIDAAKHMPAGDINAIKNKLNGNPYIFQEVIGAYGEPVRPTEYTYNGDVTEFDFARRVGPAFRNSNIASLRNIGNELELSSSNAVTFVTNHDEERHNPNGPIWHGVQGDGYFLANIFMLAYPYGYPKIMSGYYFNGDFDMGPPSSGVHTGNACGFDGGSWVCEHKWRGIANMVAFRNHTADKWQLTDWWQNGNDQIGFGRAGNGYVVINKRYGSDLNQRLFTGMPDNVYCNVIEANFNEQTGECIGAPGAKGPTTITVSGGYADFNVSGDNAAAIHVGAIVGKNCPGCTVPTPDPEQPVPGLDGKAICYDNKGGFSNPHIYYWGAQPGNAMESVAWPGKAMYQHGPYYCFDVNEQLTSMNVIFSDNGANQTQDLTASSDKFCHKNGTWMTMEECGFGNGDDDGGDEEWFFRGTPNGWGVMQLDYDSSTGNYYTIQKFNGEEQPARFKIDNGSWTESYPAQDYRVDDYSTYRITFNSETKSVSVTKQ
;
A
#
# COMPACT_ATOMS: atom_id res chain seq x y z
N MET A 1 50.21 56.45 7.35
CA MET A 1 50.00 56.89 8.74
C MET A 1 49.29 55.75 9.45
N GLU A 2 49.96 54.71 9.93
CA GLU A 2 50.85 54.70 11.11
C GLU A 2 50.23 55.46 12.30
N LYS A 3 49.62 54.74 13.25
CA LYS A 3 50.23 54.49 14.58
C LYS A 3 49.32 53.69 15.54
N THR A 4 49.94 52.62 16.01
CA THR A 4 49.76 51.70 17.14
C THR A 4 49.36 52.34 18.48
N LEU A 5 48.61 51.59 19.32
CA LEU A 5 48.83 51.56 20.78
C LEU A 5 48.55 50.16 21.38
N MET A 6 49.45 49.74 22.27
CA MET A 6 49.62 48.42 22.89
C MET A 6 48.84 48.21 24.20
N MET A 7 48.93 46.95 24.70
CA MET A 7 48.75 46.42 26.08
C MET A 7 47.30 46.08 26.48
N SER A 8 46.98 44.97 27.16
CA SER A 8 47.76 44.12 28.08
C SER A 8 47.19 42.69 28.14
N ARG A 9 48.06 41.72 28.47
CA ARG A 9 47.77 40.29 28.63
C ARG A 9 46.89 40.01 29.86
N LYS A 10 45.85 39.20 29.69
CA LYS A 10 45.34 38.30 30.73
C LYS A 10 45.22 36.90 30.14
N ILE A 11 46.14 36.01 30.52
CA ILE A 11 46.05 34.59 30.23
C ILE A 11 45.11 34.00 31.28
N ALA A 12 43.90 33.67 30.88
CA ALA A 12 43.03 32.76 31.62
C ALA A 12 43.20 31.37 31.00
N LEU A 13 43.78 30.44 31.76
CA LEU A 13 43.79 29.02 31.42
C LEU A 13 42.33 28.53 31.47
N LEU A 14 41.70 28.39 30.31
CA LEU A 14 40.45 27.64 30.17
C LEU A 14 40.82 26.21 29.78
N ALA A 15 40.72 25.29 30.74
CA ALA A 15 40.82 23.86 30.48
C ALA A 15 39.64 23.47 29.58
N CYS A 16 39.88 23.37 28.27
CA CYS A 16 38.91 22.88 27.32
C CYS A 16 38.88 21.35 27.44
N ALA A 17 38.00 20.83 28.29
CA ALA A 17 37.64 19.42 28.27
C ALA A 17 36.96 19.15 26.92
N THR A 18 37.72 18.58 25.98
CA THR A 18 37.17 17.99 24.74
C THR A 18 36.35 16.76 25.12
N GLY A 19 35.08 16.98 25.47
CA GLY A 19 34.08 15.93 25.40
C GLY A 19 33.87 15.58 23.92
N LEU A 20 34.33 14.39 23.52
CA LEU A 20 33.86 13.77 22.29
C LEU A 20 32.35 13.53 22.46
N MET A 21 31.53 14.46 21.99
CA MET A 21 30.16 14.14 21.64
C MET A 21 30.23 13.25 20.40
N MET A 22 30.17 11.93 20.60
CA MET A 22 29.70 11.03 19.56
C MET A 22 28.22 11.36 19.34
N GLY A 23 27.95 12.35 18.50
CA GLY A 23 26.62 12.53 17.94
C GLY A 23 26.31 11.29 17.12
N SER A 24 25.28 10.54 17.51
CA SER A 24 24.64 9.57 16.64
C SER A 24 24.22 10.32 15.39
N VAL A 25 24.91 10.06 14.27
CA VAL A 25 24.44 10.51 12.96
C VAL A 25 23.17 9.71 12.71
N ALA A 26 22.01 10.33 12.92
CA ALA A 26 20.75 9.76 12.47
C ALA A 26 20.89 9.57 10.95
N GLN A 27 20.97 8.31 10.52
CA GLN A 27 20.96 7.97 9.10
C GLN A 27 19.61 8.43 8.55
N ALA A 28 19.63 9.39 7.63
CA ALA A 28 18.41 9.84 6.97
C ALA A 28 17.71 8.60 6.35
N SER A 29 16.40 8.47 6.55
CA SER A 29 15.64 7.38 5.96
C SER A 29 15.77 7.44 4.44
N THR A 30 15.90 6.27 3.81
CA THR A 30 15.92 6.18 2.34
C THR A 30 14.58 6.71 1.81
N PRO A 31 14.58 7.71 0.90
CA PRO A 31 13.34 8.26 0.37
C PRO A 31 12.57 7.19 -0.39
N ARG A 32 11.24 7.20 -0.28
CA ARG A 32 10.35 6.33 -1.07
C ARG A 32 9.86 7.10 -2.30
N THR A 33 10.10 6.55 -3.49
CA THR A 33 10.04 7.33 -4.75
C THR A 33 9.09 6.77 -5.81
N THR A 34 8.33 5.72 -5.48
CA THR A 34 7.42 5.02 -6.39
C THR A 34 6.16 4.61 -5.64
N PHE A 35 5.00 4.82 -6.25
CA PHE A 35 3.72 4.33 -5.73
C PHE A 35 3.09 3.28 -6.66
N VAL A 36 2.07 2.59 -6.17
CA VAL A 36 1.36 1.54 -6.92
C VAL A 36 -0.14 1.86 -7.01
N HIS A 37 -0.78 1.52 -8.12
CA HIS A 37 -2.24 1.49 -8.22
C HIS A 37 -2.72 0.05 -7.99
N LEU A 38 -3.29 -0.23 -6.81
CA LEU A 38 -3.91 -1.51 -6.50
C LEU A 38 -5.37 -1.49 -7.00
N PHE A 39 -5.52 -1.66 -8.32
CA PHE A 39 -6.78 -1.44 -9.01
C PHE A 39 -7.82 -2.52 -8.65
N GLU A 40 -8.97 -2.08 -8.12
CA GLU A 40 -10.08 -2.92 -7.66
C GLU A 40 -9.81 -3.81 -6.43
N TRP A 41 -8.67 -3.61 -5.73
CA TRP A 41 -8.38 -4.38 -4.52
C TRP A 41 -9.33 -4.00 -3.37
N LYS A 42 -9.66 -4.97 -2.51
CA LYS A 42 -10.45 -4.73 -1.28
C LYS A 42 -9.60 -4.02 -0.22
N TRP A 43 -10.23 -3.32 0.72
CA TRP A 43 -9.51 -2.55 1.74
C TRP A 43 -8.61 -3.44 2.62
N GLU A 44 -9.11 -4.58 3.06
CA GLU A 44 -8.34 -5.59 3.83
C GLU A 44 -7.10 -6.09 3.04
N ASP A 45 -7.28 -6.33 1.74
CA ASP A 45 -6.22 -6.82 0.87
C ASP A 45 -5.10 -5.77 0.70
N VAL A 46 -5.48 -4.50 0.58
CA VAL A 46 -4.53 -3.38 0.52
C VAL A 46 -3.80 -3.22 1.86
N ALA A 47 -4.50 -3.28 2.98
CA ALA A 47 -3.91 -3.14 4.32
C ALA A 47 -2.82 -4.20 4.56
N LYS A 48 -3.15 -5.46 4.27
CA LYS A 48 -2.21 -6.58 4.39
C LYS A 48 -1.05 -6.47 3.40
N GLU A 49 -1.28 -6.01 2.17
CA GLU A 49 -0.20 -5.82 1.19
C GLU A 49 0.74 -4.66 1.60
N CYS A 50 0.21 -3.60 2.25
CA CYS A 50 1.04 -2.54 2.82
C CYS A 50 2.04 -3.10 3.84
N GLU A 51 1.55 -3.88 4.81
CA GLU A 51 2.35 -4.42 5.91
C GLU A 51 3.37 -5.46 5.43
N THR A 52 2.91 -6.40 4.59
CA THR A 52 3.69 -7.59 4.25
C THR A 52 4.61 -7.41 3.05
N PHE A 53 4.35 -6.40 2.21
CA PHE A 53 5.08 -6.23 0.95
C PHE A 53 5.48 -4.79 0.65
N LEU A 54 4.52 -3.85 0.55
CA LEU A 54 4.80 -2.51 0.03
C LEU A 54 5.70 -1.70 0.96
N GLY A 55 5.42 -1.73 2.27
CA GLY A 55 6.24 -1.10 3.29
C GLY A 55 7.67 -1.65 3.28
N PRO A 56 7.86 -2.98 3.44
CA PRO A 56 9.17 -3.63 3.35
C PRO A 56 9.93 -3.38 2.04
N LYS A 57 9.24 -3.28 0.89
CA LYS A 57 9.85 -2.98 -0.41
C LYS A 57 10.07 -1.49 -0.69
N GLY A 58 9.63 -0.62 0.22
CA GLY A 58 9.89 0.82 0.16
C GLY A 58 9.01 1.58 -0.85
N PHE A 59 7.79 1.11 -1.11
CA PHE A 59 6.79 1.88 -1.86
C PHE A 59 6.32 3.08 -1.03
N SER A 60 6.18 4.23 -1.69
CA SER A 60 5.75 5.46 -1.03
C SER A 60 4.26 5.47 -0.71
N ALA A 61 3.43 4.96 -1.62
CA ALA A 61 1.98 5.10 -1.52
C ALA A 61 1.24 4.03 -2.33
N VAL A 62 -0.08 3.97 -2.11
CA VAL A 62 -1.07 3.22 -2.89
C VAL A 62 -2.13 4.18 -3.43
N GLN A 63 -2.32 4.23 -4.75
CA GLN A 63 -3.57 4.69 -5.34
C GLN A 63 -4.61 3.58 -5.16
N VAL A 64 -5.75 3.91 -4.56
CA VAL A 64 -6.92 3.03 -4.43
C VAL A 64 -8.03 3.46 -5.37
N SER A 65 -8.81 2.51 -5.90
CA SER A 65 -9.98 2.78 -6.74
C SER A 65 -11.08 3.57 -5.98
N PRO A 66 -12.02 4.24 -6.68
CA PRO A 66 -12.95 5.20 -6.06
C PRO A 66 -13.76 4.64 -4.88
N PRO A 67 -13.59 5.13 -3.64
CA PRO A 67 -14.14 4.49 -2.44
C PRO A 67 -15.59 4.87 -2.12
N ASN A 68 -16.12 5.89 -2.79
CA ASN A 68 -17.47 6.39 -2.56
C ASN A 68 -18.54 5.47 -3.17
N LYS A 69 -19.80 5.68 -2.77
CA LYS A 69 -20.95 4.96 -3.32
C LYS A 69 -21.11 5.24 -4.82
N THR A 70 -21.23 4.18 -5.60
CA THR A 70 -21.39 4.22 -7.06
C THR A 70 -22.61 3.41 -7.50
N ILE A 71 -22.89 3.41 -8.81
CA ILE A 71 -23.91 2.52 -9.37
C ILE A 71 -23.56 1.04 -9.12
N ASP A 72 -24.59 0.20 -9.11
CA ASP A 72 -24.42 -1.25 -9.06
C ASP A 72 -23.93 -1.80 -10.41
N GLY A 73 -23.15 -2.87 -10.34
CA GLY A 73 -22.72 -3.64 -11.51
C GLY A 73 -21.41 -4.38 -11.30
N GLY A 74 -21.16 -5.36 -12.15
CA GLY A 74 -19.94 -6.16 -12.12
C GLY A 74 -18.76 -5.48 -12.78
N GLN A 75 -18.98 -4.55 -13.70
CA GLN A 75 -17.95 -3.93 -14.52
C GLN A 75 -17.07 -2.99 -13.71
N TRP A 76 -15.78 -2.89 -14.03
CA TRP A 76 -14.84 -2.04 -13.30
C TRP A 76 -15.22 -0.54 -13.36
N TRP A 77 -15.67 -0.08 -14.52
CA TRP A 77 -16.00 1.33 -14.76
C TRP A 77 -17.22 1.81 -13.97
N THR A 78 -18.00 0.92 -13.35
CA THR A 78 -19.11 1.31 -12.45
C THR A 78 -18.61 2.20 -11.31
N ARG A 79 -17.35 2.03 -10.86
CA ARG A 79 -16.74 2.87 -9.82
C ARG A 79 -16.55 4.33 -10.23
N TYR A 80 -16.60 4.61 -11.52
CA TYR A 80 -16.47 5.95 -12.11
C TYR A 80 -17.86 6.55 -12.39
N GLN A 81 -18.91 6.03 -11.77
CA GLN A 81 -20.25 6.59 -11.79
C GLN A 81 -20.75 6.82 -10.36
N PRO A 82 -20.30 7.90 -9.69
CA PRO A 82 -20.71 8.23 -8.34
C PRO A 82 -22.22 8.42 -8.21
N VAL A 83 -22.77 7.93 -7.10
CA VAL A 83 -24.17 8.16 -6.69
C VAL A 83 -24.22 8.97 -5.40
N ALA A 84 -23.28 8.72 -4.49
CA ALA A 84 -23.09 9.50 -3.27
C ALA A 84 -21.62 9.55 -2.86
N TYR A 85 -21.30 10.41 -1.88
CA TYR A 85 -19.94 10.64 -1.42
C TYR A 85 -19.55 9.91 -0.13
N TYR A 86 -20.46 9.18 0.52
CA TYR A 86 -20.08 8.35 1.67
C TYR A 86 -19.36 7.07 1.20
N PHE A 87 -18.52 6.53 2.07
CA PHE A 87 -17.63 5.41 1.80
C PHE A 87 -18.38 4.07 1.95
N ASP A 88 -18.93 3.60 0.84
CA ASP A 88 -19.66 2.33 0.70
C ASP A 88 -19.52 1.81 -0.74
N GLY A 89 -18.29 1.44 -1.07
CA GLY A 89 -17.90 0.99 -2.41
C GLY A 89 -17.68 -0.52 -2.48
N ARG A 90 -17.42 -1.03 -3.68
CA ARG A 90 -17.14 -2.46 -3.93
C ARG A 90 -16.03 -3.03 -3.05
N SER A 91 -15.02 -2.23 -2.73
CA SER A 91 -13.85 -2.65 -1.95
C SER A 91 -14.11 -2.79 -0.44
N GLY A 92 -15.24 -2.27 0.06
CA GLY A 92 -15.62 -2.32 1.48
C GLY A 92 -16.23 -1.01 1.98
N ASN A 93 -16.63 -1.03 3.25
CA ASN A 93 -17.27 0.10 3.92
C ASN A 93 -16.25 1.12 4.49
N ARG A 94 -16.77 2.21 5.05
CA ARG A 94 -15.99 3.27 5.69
C ARG A 94 -15.01 2.79 6.77
N GLY A 95 -15.45 1.92 7.67
CA GLY A 95 -14.61 1.45 8.78
C GLY A 95 -13.40 0.67 8.27
N GLN A 96 -13.64 -0.22 7.30
CA GLN A 96 -12.59 -0.97 6.61
C GLN A 96 -11.64 -0.06 5.82
N PHE A 97 -12.16 0.99 5.19
CA PHE A 97 -11.32 1.99 4.53
C PHE A 97 -10.41 2.72 5.52
N GLN A 98 -10.95 3.14 6.67
CA GLN A 98 -10.16 3.82 7.70
C GLN A 98 -9.10 2.91 8.32
N ASP A 99 -9.42 1.64 8.58
CA ASP A 99 -8.46 0.62 9.03
C ASP A 99 -7.29 0.48 8.05
N MET A 100 -7.59 0.31 6.76
CA MET A 100 -6.58 0.24 5.70
C MET A 100 -5.67 1.47 5.69
N VAL A 101 -6.23 2.68 5.79
CA VAL A 101 -5.44 3.92 5.82
C VAL A 101 -4.50 3.94 7.04
N ASN A 102 -5.01 3.57 8.23
CA ASN A 102 -4.22 3.54 9.46
C ASN A 102 -3.06 2.53 9.39
N ARG A 103 -3.35 1.30 8.96
CA ARG A 103 -2.36 0.21 8.85
C ARG A 103 -1.29 0.51 7.81
N CYS A 104 -1.67 1.01 6.63
CA CYS A 104 -0.70 1.43 5.62
C CYS A 104 0.19 2.58 6.12
N LYS A 105 -0.40 3.58 6.79
CA LYS A 105 0.34 4.71 7.35
C LYS A 105 1.35 4.27 8.43
N ALA A 106 0.99 3.29 9.26
CA ALA A 106 1.87 2.76 10.30
C ALA A 106 3.18 2.17 9.74
N VAL A 107 3.14 1.63 8.51
CA VAL A 107 4.31 1.10 7.79
C VAL A 107 4.88 2.06 6.75
N GLY A 108 4.49 3.35 6.84
CA GLY A 108 4.99 4.45 6.02
C GLY A 108 4.52 4.44 4.56
N VAL A 109 3.40 3.77 4.27
CA VAL A 109 2.78 3.72 2.94
C VAL A 109 1.55 4.64 2.95
N ASP A 110 1.62 5.71 2.17
CA ASP A 110 0.52 6.67 2.05
C ASP A 110 -0.64 6.12 1.21
N ILE A 111 -1.86 6.62 1.43
CA ILE A 111 -3.03 6.30 0.60
C ILE A 111 -3.41 7.51 -0.26
N TYR A 112 -3.54 7.29 -1.56
CA TYR A 112 -4.08 8.24 -2.53
C TYR A 112 -5.45 7.77 -3.03
N VAL A 113 -6.49 8.58 -2.80
CA VAL A 113 -7.86 8.26 -3.22
C VAL A 113 -8.06 8.67 -4.67
N ASP A 114 -8.65 7.78 -5.47
CA ASP A 114 -9.19 8.13 -6.78
C ASP A 114 -10.51 8.90 -6.61
N ALA A 115 -10.46 10.21 -6.82
CA ALA A 115 -11.55 11.14 -6.58
C ALA A 115 -12.26 11.50 -7.89
N VAL A 116 -13.46 10.94 -8.06
CA VAL A 116 -14.33 11.21 -9.21
C VAL A 116 -15.19 12.44 -8.92
N ILE A 117 -14.70 13.60 -9.33
CA ILE A 117 -15.27 14.90 -8.94
C ILE A 117 -15.75 15.76 -10.14
N ASN A 118 -15.55 15.29 -11.38
CA ASN A 118 -16.07 15.96 -12.57
C ASN A 118 -17.57 15.72 -12.77
N HIS A 119 -18.03 14.50 -12.50
CA HIS A 119 -19.36 14.05 -12.90
C HIS A 119 -19.99 13.14 -11.85
N MET A 120 -21.29 12.88 -12.03
CA MET A 120 -22.03 11.84 -11.32
C MET A 120 -22.52 10.78 -12.32
N ALA A 121 -23.13 9.70 -11.83
CA ALA A 121 -23.68 8.63 -12.66
C ALA A 121 -24.59 9.14 -13.78
N ALA A 122 -24.71 8.37 -14.88
CA ALA A 122 -25.54 8.69 -16.04
C ALA A 122 -27.05 8.52 -15.78
N TRP A 123 -27.59 9.25 -14.79
CA TRP A 123 -28.97 9.24 -14.32
C TRP A 123 -29.70 10.56 -14.65
N ASN A 124 -30.81 10.85 -13.97
CA ASN A 124 -31.68 12.01 -14.21
C ASN A 124 -31.23 13.32 -13.52
N ARG A 125 -29.92 13.55 -13.32
CA ARG A 125 -29.35 14.72 -12.62
C ARG A 125 -30.02 15.00 -11.25
N SER A 126 -30.35 13.93 -10.52
CA SER A 126 -30.98 14.00 -9.20
C SER A 126 -30.29 13.01 -8.26
N PHE A 127 -29.51 13.53 -7.32
CA PHE A 127 -28.70 12.74 -6.39
C PHE A 127 -29.02 13.19 -4.95
N PRO A 128 -30.14 12.74 -4.38
CA PRO A 128 -30.65 13.24 -3.09
C PRO A 128 -29.73 12.93 -1.91
N GLU A 129 -28.85 11.94 -2.03
CA GLU A 129 -27.88 11.56 -0.99
C GLU A 129 -26.68 12.52 -0.91
N VAL A 130 -26.40 13.28 -1.98
CA VAL A 130 -25.40 14.38 -1.98
C VAL A 130 -26.03 15.76 -1.72
N PRO A 131 -27.35 15.79 -1.55
CA PRO A 131 -28.34 16.58 -2.31
C PRO A 131 -27.81 17.40 -3.51
N TYR A 132 -27.67 16.78 -4.68
CA TYR A 132 -27.62 17.51 -5.97
C TYR A 132 -28.94 17.41 -6.72
N GLY A 133 -29.34 18.51 -7.35
CA GLY A 133 -30.43 18.57 -8.31
C GLY A 133 -29.95 19.09 -9.67
N PRO A 134 -30.87 19.28 -10.64
CA PRO A 134 -30.50 19.63 -12.01
C PRO A 134 -29.64 20.90 -12.15
N ASN A 135 -29.77 21.87 -11.24
CA ASN A 135 -29.01 23.13 -11.26
C ASN A 135 -27.55 22.98 -10.83
N ASP A 136 -27.16 21.82 -10.30
CA ASP A 136 -25.79 21.52 -9.87
C ASP A 136 -24.96 20.90 -11.01
N PHE A 137 -25.54 20.80 -12.21
CA PHE A 137 -24.94 20.20 -13.39
C PHE A 137 -25.00 21.15 -14.58
N HIS A 138 -24.03 21.02 -15.48
CA HIS A 138 -24.17 21.52 -16.84
C HIS A 138 -25.25 20.75 -17.60
N HIS A 139 -25.77 21.36 -18.67
CA HIS A 139 -26.87 20.82 -19.48
C HIS A 139 -26.48 20.44 -20.90
N CYS A 140 -25.20 20.54 -21.25
CA CYS A 140 -24.75 20.10 -22.57
C CYS A 140 -24.64 18.58 -22.61
N THR A 141 -25.51 17.94 -23.38
CA THR A 141 -25.51 16.48 -23.59
C THR A 141 -24.95 16.08 -24.96
N SER A 142 -24.38 17.04 -25.69
CA SER A 142 -23.82 16.80 -27.02
C SER A 142 -22.54 15.98 -26.91
N LYS A 143 -22.27 15.15 -27.93
CA LYS A 143 -20.96 14.50 -28.06
C LYS A 143 -19.87 15.57 -28.07
N ILE A 144 -18.86 15.40 -27.21
CA ILE A 144 -17.74 16.33 -27.06
C ILE A 144 -16.94 16.41 -28.37
N ASP A 145 -16.83 17.61 -28.92
CA ASP A 145 -15.80 17.97 -29.89
C ASP A 145 -14.51 18.35 -29.14
N TYR A 146 -13.48 17.52 -29.25
CA TYR A 146 -12.18 17.75 -28.62
C TYR A 146 -11.39 18.92 -29.25
N GLY A 147 -11.88 19.53 -30.34
CA GLY A 147 -11.42 20.84 -30.82
C GLY A 147 -12.03 22.02 -30.06
N ASN A 148 -13.04 21.80 -29.22
CA ASN A 148 -13.80 22.82 -28.51
C ASN A 148 -13.62 22.72 -26.99
N ARG A 149 -12.82 23.63 -26.41
CA ARG A 149 -12.57 23.70 -24.97
C ARG A 149 -13.85 23.73 -24.13
N TRP A 150 -14.83 24.54 -24.55
CA TRP A 150 -16.06 24.69 -23.79
C TRP A 150 -16.80 23.36 -23.72
N GLN A 151 -16.88 22.62 -24.83
CA GLN A 151 -17.53 21.30 -24.80
C GLN A 151 -16.74 20.26 -24.01
N ILE A 152 -15.40 20.28 -24.08
CA ILE A 152 -14.56 19.39 -23.25
C ILE A 152 -14.89 19.58 -21.76
N GLN A 153 -15.17 20.81 -21.33
CA GLN A 153 -15.27 21.17 -19.91
C GLN A 153 -16.71 21.39 -19.39
N ASN A 154 -17.74 21.25 -20.23
CA ASN A 154 -19.12 21.57 -19.86
C ASN A 154 -20.16 20.59 -20.45
N CYS A 155 -19.74 19.59 -21.22
CA CYS A 155 -20.64 18.59 -21.80
C CYS A 155 -20.41 17.22 -21.18
N ASP A 156 -21.48 16.44 -21.07
CA ASP A 156 -21.47 15.10 -20.47
C ASP A 156 -20.46 14.18 -21.19
N LEU A 157 -19.40 13.79 -20.48
CA LEU A 157 -18.44 12.78 -20.93
C LEU A 157 -19.15 11.43 -21.00
N SER A 158 -19.41 10.92 -22.21
CA SER A 158 -20.07 9.62 -22.42
C SER A 158 -21.43 9.49 -21.69
N GLY A 159 -22.14 10.61 -21.50
CA GLY A 159 -23.44 10.65 -20.81
C GLY A 159 -23.36 10.72 -19.28
N LEU A 160 -22.16 10.80 -18.71
CA LEU A 160 -21.96 11.06 -17.29
C LEU A 160 -22.36 12.51 -16.98
N ASN A 161 -23.19 12.71 -15.96
CA ASN A 161 -23.78 14.01 -15.67
C ASN A 161 -22.69 14.97 -15.18
N ASP A 162 -22.35 15.96 -16.00
CA ASP A 162 -21.25 16.90 -15.78
C ASP A 162 -21.59 17.93 -14.70
N LEU A 163 -20.82 17.96 -13.60
CA LEU A 163 -21.06 18.86 -12.47
C LEU A 163 -20.66 20.30 -12.85
N ALA A 164 -21.46 21.27 -12.40
CA ALA A 164 -21.14 22.70 -12.52
C ALA A 164 -20.06 23.08 -11.48
N THR A 165 -18.81 22.69 -11.75
CA THR A 165 -17.67 22.84 -10.81
C THR A 165 -17.28 24.29 -10.52
N GLU A 166 -17.85 25.27 -11.23
CA GLU A 166 -17.78 26.68 -10.92
C GLU A 166 -18.69 27.09 -9.74
N SER A 167 -19.70 26.29 -9.41
CA SER A 167 -20.65 26.52 -8.31
C SER A 167 -19.99 26.31 -6.94
N ASP A 168 -20.08 27.30 -6.05
CA ASP A 168 -19.54 27.17 -4.69
C ASP A 168 -20.19 26.03 -3.89
N TYR A 169 -21.47 25.75 -4.14
CA TYR A 169 -22.19 24.63 -3.52
C TYR A 169 -21.60 23.28 -3.94
N VAL A 170 -21.38 23.08 -5.24
CA VAL A 170 -20.74 21.87 -5.79
C VAL A 170 -19.32 21.72 -5.26
N ARG A 171 -18.53 22.79 -5.29
CA ARG A 171 -17.16 22.79 -4.76
C ARG A 171 -17.13 22.44 -3.28
N GLN A 172 -18.06 22.96 -2.48
CA GLN A 172 -18.12 22.66 -1.05
C GLN A 172 -18.46 21.19 -0.80
N LYS A 173 -19.43 20.61 -1.52
CA LYS A 173 -19.79 19.20 -1.40
C LYS A 173 -18.64 18.27 -1.77
N ILE A 174 -17.90 18.58 -2.82
CA ILE A 174 -16.69 17.85 -3.20
C ILE A 174 -15.61 18.00 -2.11
N ALA A 175 -15.39 19.21 -1.61
CA ALA A 175 -14.41 19.46 -0.56
C ALA A 175 -14.76 18.75 0.74
N ASP A 176 -16.03 18.68 1.13
CA ASP A 176 -16.50 17.95 2.32
C ASP A 176 -16.17 16.46 2.21
N TYR A 177 -16.44 15.85 1.04
CA TYR A 177 -16.05 14.47 0.74
C TYR A 177 -14.54 14.22 0.86
N MET A 178 -13.74 15.08 0.23
CA MET A 178 -12.28 14.94 0.27
C MET A 178 -11.72 15.21 1.67
N ASN A 179 -12.29 16.17 2.42
CA ASN A 179 -11.93 16.47 3.80
C ASN A 179 -12.29 15.33 4.75
N ASP A 180 -13.37 14.61 4.48
CA ASP A 180 -13.73 13.39 5.19
C ASP A 180 -12.67 12.30 5.00
N ALA A 181 -12.19 12.11 3.77
CA ALA A 181 -11.06 11.23 3.47
C ALA A 181 -9.77 11.65 4.21
N ILE A 182 -9.43 12.95 4.18
CA ILE A 182 -8.27 13.53 4.88
C ILE A 182 -8.37 13.28 6.38
N SER A 183 -9.56 13.41 6.97
CA SER A 183 -9.79 13.16 8.40
C SER A 183 -9.48 11.72 8.81
N MET A 184 -9.60 10.76 7.90
CA MET A 184 -9.22 9.35 8.11
C MET A 184 -7.71 9.11 7.91
N GLY A 185 -6.94 10.10 7.46
CA GLY A 185 -5.49 10.00 7.27
C GLY A 185 -5.03 9.84 5.82
N VAL A 186 -5.92 9.99 4.84
CA VAL A 186 -5.57 9.98 3.41
C VAL A 186 -4.55 11.08 3.12
N ALA A 187 -3.48 10.74 2.40
CA ALA A 187 -2.36 11.63 2.14
C ALA A 187 -2.50 12.41 0.83
N GLY A 188 -3.33 11.93 -0.10
CA GLY A 188 -3.46 12.55 -1.41
C GLY A 188 -4.62 12.05 -2.25
N PHE A 189 -4.75 12.64 -3.44
CA PHE A 189 -5.83 12.35 -4.38
C PHE A 189 -5.33 12.28 -5.82
N ARG A 190 -5.85 11.30 -6.55
CA ARG A 190 -5.89 11.27 -8.01
C ARG A 190 -7.19 11.94 -8.44
N ILE A 191 -7.12 13.06 -9.13
CA ILE A 191 -8.32 13.73 -9.66
C ILE A 191 -8.66 13.10 -11.01
N ASP A 192 -9.73 12.31 -11.04
CA ASP A 192 -10.29 11.71 -12.24
C ASP A 192 -10.79 12.76 -13.24
N ALA A 193 -10.63 12.49 -14.54
CA ALA A 193 -11.18 13.29 -15.62
C ALA A 193 -10.87 14.80 -15.49
N ALA A 194 -9.71 15.18 -14.93
CA ALA A 194 -9.37 16.58 -14.65
C ALA A 194 -9.39 17.48 -15.90
N LYS A 195 -9.09 16.92 -17.08
CA LYS A 195 -9.24 17.60 -18.38
C LYS A 195 -10.64 18.20 -18.62
N HIS A 196 -11.66 17.55 -18.07
CA HIS A 196 -13.07 17.92 -18.21
C HIS A 196 -13.53 18.96 -17.17
N MET A 197 -12.65 19.39 -16.27
CA MET A 197 -12.88 20.54 -15.41
C MET A 197 -11.94 21.68 -15.79
N PRO A 198 -12.38 22.96 -15.73
CA PRO A 198 -11.45 24.08 -15.77
C PRO A 198 -10.41 23.97 -14.65
N ALA A 199 -9.12 24.16 -14.96
CA ALA A 199 -8.05 24.06 -13.96
C ALA A 199 -8.28 24.99 -12.75
N GLY A 200 -8.91 26.15 -12.98
CA GLY A 200 -9.28 27.10 -11.92
C GLY A 200 -10.33 26.57 -10.96
N ASP A 201 -11.24 25.70 -11.41
CA ASP A 201 -12.27 25.10 -10.57
C ASP A 201 -11.67 24.02 -9.67
N ILE A 202 -10.76 23.20 -10.21
CA ILE A 202 -9.95 22.27 -9.41
C ILE A 202 -9.16 23.02 -8.33
N ASN A 203 -8.53 24.15 -8.68
CA ASN A 203 -7.82 24.98 -7.71
C ASN A 203 -8.76 25.52 -6.61
N ALA A 204 -9.97 25.94 -6.99
CA ALA A 204 -10.96 26.43 -6.04
C ALA A 204 -11.45 25.33 -5.08
N ILE A 205 -11.60 24.09 -5.55
CA ILE A 205 -11.88 22.92 -4.70
C ILE A 205 -10.69 22.64 -3.78
N LYS A 206 -9.47 22.60 -4.33
CA LYS A 206 -8.24 22.37 -3.56
C LYS A 206 -8.08 23.37 -2.41
N ASN A 207 -8.42 24.65 -2.62
CA ASN A 207 -8.34 25.69 -1.59
C ASN A 207 -9.36 25.54 -0.46
N LYS A 208 -10.34 24.63 -0.58
CA LYS A 208 -11.28 24.26 0.50
C LYS A 208 -10.84 23.01 1.28
N LEU A 209 -9.73 22.38 0.89
CA LEU A 209 -9.22 21.18 1.57
C LEU A 209 -8.43 21.53 2.83
N ASN A 210 -8.52 20.65 3.83
CA ASN A 210 -7.75 20.72 5.05
C ASN A 210 -6.31 20.28 4.79
N GLY A 211 -5.34 21.08 5.27
CA GLY A 211 -3.92 20.79 5.08
C GLY A 211 -3.47 20.99 3.64
N ASN A 212 -2.50 20.18 3.19
CA ASN A 212 -1.96 20.23 1.83
C ASN A 212 -1.74 18.80 1.31
N PRO A 213 -2.83 18.07 1.01
CA PRO A 213 -2.72 16.71 0.48
C PRO A 213 -1.98 16.72 -0.86
N TYR A 214 -1.29 15.62 -1.17
CA TYR A 214 -0.71 15.44 -2.49
C TYR A 214 -1.82 15.34 -3.54
N ILE A 215 -1.68 16.06 -4.65
CA ILE A 215 -2.66 16.07 -5.75
C ILE A 215 -1.95 15.68 -7.02
N PHE A 216 -2.50 14.72 -7.75
CA PHE A 216 -2.18 14.51 -9.15
C PHE A 216 -3.43 14.37 -10.00
N GLN A 217 -3.37 14.86 -11.23
CA GLN A 217 -4.55 15.10 -12.06
C GLN A 217 -4.47 14.28 -13.33
N GLU A 218 -5.56 13.60 -13.67
CA GLU A 218 -5.67 12.93 -14.95
C GLU A 218 -5.98 13.94 -16.07
N VAL A 219 -4.99 14.22 -16.89
CA VAL A 219 -5.15 15.06 -18.09
C VAL A 219 -4.54 14.34 -19.28
N ILE A 220 -5.39 13.70 -20.09
CA ILE A 220 -4.96 13.06 -21.33
C ILE A 220 -4.74 14.15 -22.38
N GLY A 221 -3.48 14.57 -22.54
CA GLY A 221 -3.08 15.46 -23.62
C GLY A 221 -3.12 14.78 -24.98
N ALA A 222 -3.57 15.49 -26.01
CA ALA A 222 -3.39 15.10 -27.40
C ALA A 222 -3.02 16.29 -28.28
N TYR A 223 -2.37 16.01 -29.42
CA TYR A 223 -1.97 17.02 -30.37
C TYR A 223 -3.19 17.75 -30.96
N GLY A 224 -3.15 19.10 -30.97
CA GLY A 224 -4.19 19.93 -31.57
C GLY A 224 -5.40 20.20 -30.66
N GLU A 225 -5.49 19.58 -29.49
CA GLU A 225 -6.56 19.87 -28.53
C GLU A 225 -6.29 21.16 -27.74
N PRO A 226 -7.34 21.94 -27.41
CA PRO A 226 -7.19 23.24 -26.78
C PRO A 226 -6.91 23.15 -25.28
N VAL A 227 -7.20 22.02 -24.60
CA VAL A 227 -6.94 21.79 -23.17
C VAL A 227 -5.67 20.97 -23.01
N ARG A 228 -4.67 21.52 -22.31
CA ARG A 228 -3.31 20.98 -22.23
C ARG A 228 -2.93 20.57 -20.79
N PRO A 229 -2.17 19.47 -20.61
CA PRO A 229 -1.63 19.06 -19.30
C PRO A 229 -0.93 20.19 -18.51
N THR A 230 -0.16 21.03 -19.20
CA THR A 230 0.57 22.15 -18.58
C THR A 230 -0.30 23.15 -17.82
N GLU A 231 -1.58 23.29 -18.20
CA GLU A 231 -2.54 24.17 -17.52
C GLU A 231 -2.83 23.74 -16.08
N TYR A 232 -2.60 22.48 -15.75
CA TYR A 232 -2.97 21.89 -14.45
C TYR A 232 -1.80 21.81 -13.46
N THR A 233 -0.58 22.10 -13.91
CA THR A 233 0.66 21.92 -13.12
C THR A 233 0.75 22.81 -11.88
N TYR A 234 -0.02 23.90 -11.80
CA TYR A 234 -0.06 24.74 -10.60
C TYR A 234 -0.97 24.17 -9.49
N ASN A 235 -1.83 23.21 -9.82
CA ASN A 235 -2.69 22.51 -8.85
C ASN A 235 -1.98 21.30 -8.20
N GLY A 236 -0.97 20.74 -8.86
CA GLY A 236 -0.28 19.52 -8.46
C GLY A 236 0.31 18.83 -9.68
N ASP A 237 0.72 17.57 -9.51
CA ASP A 237 1.29 16.80 -10.60
C ASP A 237 0.21 16.41 -11.62
N VAL A 238 0.63 16.03 -12.82
CA VAL A 238 -0.26 15.67 -13.92
C VAL A 238 0.23 14.37 -14.55
N THR A 239 -0.69 13.50 -14.93
CA THR A 239 -0.38 12.24 -15.62
C THR A 239 0.25 12.49 -16.98
N GLU A 240 1.48 12.03 -17.19
CA GLU A 240 2.20 12.16 -18.46
C GLU A 240 1.92 10.96 -19.38
N PHE A 241 0.76 10.97 -20.03
CA PHE A 241 0.34 9.89 -20.94
C PHE A 241 1.29 9.70 -22.13
N ASP A 242 1.98 10.75 -22.58
CA ASP A 242 2.91 10.65 -23.70
C ASP A 242 4.16 9.81 -23.33
N PHE A 243 4.53 9.74 -22.05
CA PHE A 243 5.55 8.81 -21.58
C PHE A 243 5.17 7.36 -21.88
N ALA A 244 3.97 6.94 -21.46
CA ALA A 244 3.47 5.58 -21.67
C ALA A 244 3.36 5.24 -23.17
N ARG A 245 2.86 6.20 -23.97
CA ARG A 245 2.66 6.07 -25.42
C ARG A 245 3.96 6.10 -26.24
N ARG A 246 5.09 6.53 -25.67
CA ARG A 246 6.43 6.43 -26.28
C ARG A 246 7.19 5.20 -25.81
N VAL A 247 7.15 4.90 -24.52
CA VAL A 247 7.81 3.72 -23.94
C VAL A 247 7.20 2.42 -24.50
N GLY A 248 5.87 2.33 -24.57
CA GLY A 248 5.17 1.14 -25.05
C GLY A 248 5.63 0.68 -26.44
N PRO A 249 5.53 1.52 -27.48
CA PRO A 249 5.98 1.17 -28.84
C PRO A 249 7.49 0.91 -28.93
N ALA A 250 8.32 1.64 -28.17
CA ALA A 250 9.77 1.41 -28.17
C ALA A 250 10.13 0.01 -27.64
N PHE A 251 9.46 -0.46 -26.57
CA PHE A 251 9.65 -1.81 -26.05
C PHE A 251 8.98 -2.89 -26.90
N ARG A 252 7.85 -2.62 -27.56
CA ARG A 252 7.25 -3.57 -28.52
C ARG A 252 8.11 -3.80 -29.75
N ASN A 253 8.68 -2.73 -30.29
CA ASN A 253 9.33 -2.72 -31.60
C ASN A 253 10.87 -2.75 -31.52
N SER A 254 11.44 -3.07 -30.34
CA SER A 254 12.89 -3.14 -30.12
C SER A 254 13.65 -1.87 -30.51
N ASN A 255 13.12 -0.70 -30.10
CA ASN A 255 13.68 0.63 -30.36
C ASN A 255 13.95 1.43 -29.08
N ILE A 256 14.34 0.75 -28.00
CA ILE A 256 14.52 1.35 -26.67
C ILE A 256 15.66 2.37 -26.61
N ALA A 257 16.64 2.32 -27.51
CA ALA A 257 17.72 3.31 -27.57
C ALA A 257 17.21 4.74 -27.88
N SER A 258 16.07 4.86 -28.57
CA SER A 258 15.44 6.16 -28.85
C SER A 258 14.98 6.89 -27.58
N LEU A 259 14.77 6.17 -26.48
CA LEU A 259 14.26 6.72 -25.22
C LEU A 259 15.31 7.52 -24.43
N ARG A 260 16.58 7.59 -24.90
CA ARG A 260 17.68 8.27 -24.20
C ARG A 260 17.29 9.66 -23.69
N ASN A 261 16.59 10.43 -24.52
CA ASN A 261 16.23 11.82 -24.25
C ASN A 261 14.72 12.02 -24.11
N ILE A 262 13.95 10.97 -23.75
CA ILE A 262 12.48 11.03 -23.72
C ILE A 262 11.97 12.24 -22.92
N GLY A 263 12.62 12.61 -21.80
CA GLY A 263 12.20 13.76 -21.00
C GLY A 263 12.23 15.12 -21.72
N ASN A 264 13.01 15.28 -22.79
CA ASN A 264 13.05 16.50 -23.60
C ASN A 264 11.92 16.56 -24.65
N GLU A 265 11.22 15.44 -24.86
CA GLU A 265 10.18 15.29 -25.87
C GLU A 265 8.77 15.33 -25.28
N LEU A 266 8.68 15.33 -23.95
CA LEU A 266 7.44 15.35 -23.19
C LEU A 266 7.01 16.78 -22.87
N GLU A 267 5.71 16.98 -22.69
CA GLU A 267 5.14 18.30 -22.43
C GLU A 267 5.42 18.76 -21.00
N LEU A 268 5.32 17.84 -20.03
CA LEU A 268 5.52 18.15 -18.62
C LEU A 268 7.01 18.13 -18.26
N SER A 269 7.40 18.95 -17.30
CA SER A 269 8.68 18.77 -16.63
C SER A 269 8.64 17.56 -15.72
N SER A 270 9.78 16.91 -15.51
CA SER A 270 9.92 15.75 -14.61
C SER A 270 9.29 15.98 -13.23
N SER A 271 9.44 17.19 -12.65
CA SER A 271 8.90 17.51 -11.31
C SER A 271 7.38 17.64 -11.23
N ASN A 272 6.67 17.65 -12.36
CA ASN A 272 5.22 17.86 -12.43
C ASN A 272 4.51 16.64 -13.05
N ALA A 273 5.23 15.54 -13.28
CA ALA A 273 4.78 14.42 -14.09
C ALA A 273 4.59 13.16 -13.23
N VAL A 274 3.38 12.61 -13.20
CA VAL A 274 3.16 11.21 -12.80
C VAL A 274 3.34 10.34 -14.03
N THR A 275 4.31 9.42 -13.99
CA THR A 275 4.61 8.50 -15.09
C THR A 275 4.14 7.09 -14.79
N PHE A 276 3.87 6.33 -15.84
CA PHE A 276 3.47 4.94 -15.76
C PHE A 276 3.77 4.25 -17.09
N VAL A 277 3.99 2.94 -17.06
CA VAL A 277 4.10 2.13 -18.28
C VAL A 277 2.72 1.90 -18.91
N THR A 278 1.70 1.70 -18.06
CA THR A 278 0.28 1.63 -18.40
C THR A 278 -0.56 2.07 -17.20
N ASN A 279 -1.84 2.33 -17.40
CA ASN A 279 -2.83 2.48 -16.34
C ASN A 279 -4.05 1.59 -16.64
N HIS A 280 -5.06 1.64 -15.77
CA HIS A 280 -6.27 0.84 -15.88
C HIS A 280 -7.09 1.11 -17.16
N ASP A 281 -7.10 2.33 -17.70
CA ASP A 281 -7.73 2.63 -19.00
C ASP A 281 -6.89 2.16 -20.19
N GLU A 282 -5.62 2.55 -20.18
CA GLU A 282 -4.70 2.37 -21.30
C GLU A 282 -4.45 0.88 -21.62
N GLU A 283 -4.44 0.00 -20.61
CA GLU A 283 -4.33 -1.46 -20.81
C GLU A 283 -5.58 -2.09 -21.46
N ARG A 284 -6.70 -1.37 -21.50
CA ARG A 284 -7.99 -1.83 -22.03
C ARG A 284 -8.40 -1.13 -23.32
N HIS A 285 -8.25 0.19 -23.38
CA HIS A 285 -8.79 1.03 -24.45
C HIS A 285 -7.78 1.32 -25.56
N ASN A 286 -6.47 1.18 -25.30
CA ASN A 286 -5.41 1.52 -26.25
C ASN A 286 -4.39 0.38 -26.43
N PRO A 287 -4.80 -0.81 -26.90
CA PRO A 287 -3.95 -2.00 -26.93
C PRO A 287 -2.67 -1.85 -27.80
N ASN A 288 -2.64 -0.85 -28.69
CA ASN A 288 -1.49 -0.52 -29.55
C ASN A 288 -0.60 0.62 -29.02
N GLY A 289 -1.04 1.35 -27.98
CA GLY A 289 -0.32 2.50 -27.41
C GLY A 289 0.70 2.05 -26.35
N PRO A 290 0.40 2.14 -25.05
CA PRO A 290 1.27 1.66 -23.98
C PRO A 290 1.32 0.14 -23.91
N ILE A 291 2.44 -0.41 -23.43
CA ILE A 291 2.65 -1.85 -23.25
C ILE A 291 2.09 -2.29 -21.89
N TRP A 292 1.45 -3.45 -21.82
CA TRP A 292 0.76 -3.93 -20.61
C TRP A 292 0.92 -5.45 -20.46
N HIS A 293 0.47 -6.00 -19.33
CA HIS A 293 0.74 -7.39 -18.92
C HIS A 293 0.19 -8.49 -19.87
N GLY A 294 -0.79 -8.18 -20.72
CA GLY A 294 -1.31 -9.12 -21.72
C GLY A 294 -0.57 -9.10 -23.06
N VAL A 295 0.45 -8.25 -23.21
CA VAL A 295 1.35 -8.30 -24.36
C VAL A 295 2.37 -9.41 -24.14
N GLN A 296 2.51 -10.31 -25.12
CA GLN A 296 3.42 -11.45 -25.03
C GLN A 296 4.90 -11.02 -24.89
N GLY A 297 5.63 -11.74 -24.03
CA GLY A 297 7.07 -11.57 -23.81
C GLY A 297 7.40 -10.60 -22.67
N ASP A 298 8.69 -10.40 -22.42
CA ASP A 298 9.17 -9.66 -21.25
C ASP A 298 9.16 -8.13 -21.46
N GLY A 299 8.57 -7.62 -22.55
CA GLY A 299 8.59 -6.20 -22.89
C GLY A 299 7.95 -5.30 -21.82
N TYR A 300 6.83 -5.71 -21.23
CA TYR A 300 6.16 -4.96 -20.17
C TYR A 300 6.98 -4.92 -18.88
N PHE A 301 7.61 -6.06 -18.54
CA PHE A 301 8.54 -6.14 -17.42
C PHE A 301 9.72 -5.18 -17.63
N LEU A 302 10.40 -5.26 -18.79
CA LEU A 302 11.56 -4.41 -19.09
C LEU A 302 11.22 -2.92 -19.19
N ALA A 303 10.02 -2.57 -19.66
CA ALA A 303 9.54 -1.19 -19.66
C ALA A 303 9.40 -0.64 -18.23
N ASN A 304 8.95 -1.45 -17.27
CA ASN A 304 8.91 -1.05 -15.86
C ASN A 304 10.32 -0.91 -15.27
N ILE A 305 11.26 -1.79 -15.61
CA ILE A 305 12.68 -1.64 -15.22
C ILE A 305 13.24 -0.30 -15.72
N PHE A 306 12.96 0.06 -16.98
CA PHE A 306 13.36 1.34 -17.54
C PHE A 306 12.73 2.52 -16.81
N MET A 307 11.40 2.52 -16.62
CA MET A 307 10.68 3.59 -15.92
C MET A 307 11.23 3.85 -14.51
N LEU A 308 11.50 2.78 -13.75
CA LEU A 308 12.00 2.88 -12.38
C LEU A 308 13.46 3.35 -12.32
N ALA A 309 14.29 2.96 -13.28
CA ALA A 309 15.68 3.40 -13.36
C ALA A 309 15.83 4.85 -13.88
N TYR A 310 15.01 5.24 -14.86
CA TYR A 310 15.14 6.50 -15.59
C TYR A 310 14.68 7.69 -14.72
N PRO A 311 15.46 8.79 -14.64
CA PRO A 311 15.21 9.88 -13.69
C PRO A 311 14.16 10.88 -14.18
N TYR A 312 12.96 10.41 -14.51
CA TYR A 312 11.85 11.25 -14.94
C TYR A 312 10.55 10.91 -14.21
N GLY A 313 9.86 11.93 -13.72
CA GLY A 313 8.54 11.82 -13.10
C GLY A 313 8.51 11.11 -11.75
N TYR A 314 7.29 11.02 -11.21
CA TYR A 314 6.93 10.19 -10.06
C TYR A 314 6.23 8.92 -10.57
N PRO A 315 6.91 7.76 -10.59
CA PRO A 315 6.37 6.57 -11.23
C PRO A 315 5.26 5.91 -10.43
N LYS A 316 4.24 5.48 -11.17
CA LYS A 316 3.13 4.66 -10.73
C LYS A 316 3.22 3.28 -11.39
N ILE A 317 3.37 2.24 -10.58
CA ILE A 317 3.25 0.85 -11.05
C ILE A 317 1.76 0.49 -11.10
N MET A 318 1.29 -0.05 -12.22
CA MET A 318 -0.05 -0.63 -12.31
C MET A 318 -0.06 -2.00 -11.63
N SER A 319 -1.10 -2.29 -10.84
CA SER A 319 -1.34 -3.62 -10.30
C SER A 319 -2.80 -4.01 -10.50
N GLY A 320 -3.05 -4.89 -11.47
CA GLY A 320 -4.40 -5.24 -11.92
C GLY A 320 -4.75 -6.72 -11.76
N TYR A 321 -5.68 -7.16 -12.61
CA TYR A 321 -6.18 -8.53 -12.69
C TYR A 321 -6.32 -8.95 -14.16
N TYR A 322 -6.30 -10.25 -14.42
CA TYR A 322 -6.48 -10.76 -15.78
C TYR A 322 -7.93 -10.64 -16.20
N PHE A 323 -8.17 -9.89 -17.28
CA PHE A 323 -9.51 -9.67 -17.83
C PHE A 323 -9.78 -10.48 -19.12
N ASN A 324 -8.85 -11.34 -19.54
CA ASN A 324 -9.02 -12.34 -20.62
C ASN A 324 -9.65 -11.82 -21.93
N GLY A 325 -9.38 -10.56 -22.29
CA GLY A 325 -9.91 -9.91 -23.49
C GLY A 325 -11.29 -9.28 -23.34
N ASP A 326 -11.94 -9.41 -22.19
CA ASP A 326 -13.14 -8.65 -21.83
C ASP A 326 -12.73 -7.35 -21.13
N PHE A 327 -12.69 -6.27 -21.90
CA PHE A 327 -12.25 -4.96 -21.42
C PHE A 327 -13.23 -4.29 -20.45
N ASP A 328 -14.44 -4.82 -20.26
CA ASP A 328 -15.41 -4.33 -19.28
C ASP A 328 -15.41 -5.17 -17.98
N MET A 329 -14.69 -6.30 -17.96
CA MET A 329 -14.68 -7.26 -16.87
C MET A 329 -14.28 -6.61 -15.53
N GLY A 330 -15.07 -6.90 -14.49
CA GLY A 330 -14.75 -6.55 -13.11
C GLY A 330 -13.64 -7.38 -12.48
N PRO A 331 -13.28 -7.08 -11.23
CA PRO A 331 -12.26 -7.84 -10.51
C PRO A 331 -12.69 -9.29 -10.22
N PRO A 332 -11.72 -10.18 -9.97
CA PRO A 332 -11.98 -11.52 -9.42
C PRO A 332 -12.80 -11.46 -8.12
N SER A 333 -13.64 -12.48 -7.89
CA SER A 333 -14.47 -12.57 -6.68
C SER A 333 -13.65 -12.92 -5.42
N SER A 334 -12.58 -13.68 -5.58
CA SER A 334 -11.63 -14.05 -4.53
C SER A 334 -10.64 -12.93 -4.25
N GLY A 335 -10.37 -12.66 -2.97
CA GLY A 335 -9.37 -11.69 -2.55
C GLY A 335 -7.96 -12.07 -3.03
N VAL A 336 -7.03 -11.11 -3.00
CA VAL A 336 -5.68 -11.33 -3.52
C VAL A 336 -4.80 -12.19 -2.60
N HIS A 337 -5.18 -12.30 -1.32
CA HIS A 337 -4.49 -13.10 -0.32
C HIS A 337 -5.09 -14.50 -0.12
N THR A 338 -5.98 -14.94 -1.01
CA THR A 338 -6.57 -16.30 -0.96
C THR A 338 -5.81 -17.27 -1.86
N GLY A 339 -5.14 -18.27 -1.29
CA GLY A 339 -4.42 -19.29 -2.06
C GLY A 339 -3.30 -18.71 -2.93
N ASN A 340 -3.12 -19.23 -4.15
CA ASN A 340 -2.17 -18.70 -5.15
C ASN A 340 -2.85 -17.67 -6.08
N ALA A 341 -3.41 -16.61 -5.51
CA ALA A 341 -4.23 -15.64 -6.24
C ALA A 341 -3.43 -14.67 -7.14
N CYS A 342 -2.13 -14.52 -6.93
CA CYS A 342 -1.23 -13.66 -7.72
C CYS A 342 -0.39 -14.45 -8.73
N GLY A 343 -0.24 -13.92 -9.94
CA GLY A 343 0.82 -14.33 -10.87
C GLY A 343 0.35 -15.20 -12.05
N PHE A 344 1.32 -15.59 -12.88
CA PHE A 344 1.10 -16.26 -14.18
C PHE A 344 0.77 -17.75 -14.08
N ASP A 345 0.99 -18.38 -12.92
CA ASP A 345 0.94 -19.83 -12.71
C ASP A 345 -0.35 -20.31 -12.02
N GLY A 346 -1.38 -19.45 -11.95
CA GLY A 346 -2.69 -19.82 -11.41
C GLY A 346 -3.50 -18.68 -10.79
N GLY A 347 -2.93 -17.47 -10.70
CA GLY A 347 -3.59 -16.31 -10.10
C GLY A 347 -4.56 -15.59 -11.04
N SER A 348 -5.69 -15.12 -10.51
CA SER A 348 -6.59 -14.21 -11.23
C SER A 348 -6.13 -12.75 -11.13
N TRP A 349 -5.26 -12.43 -10.17
CA TRP A 349 -4.61 -11.14 -10.01
C TRP A 349 -3.22 -11.15 -10.64
N VAL A 350 -2.84 -10.07 -11.30
CA VAL A 350 -1.55 -9.99 -12.02
C VAL A 350 -0.40 -9.71 -11.05
N CYS A 351 -0.65 -8.82 -10.06
CA CYS A 351 0.28 -8.47 -8.99
C CYS A 351 1.67 -8.03 -9.50
N GLU A 352 1.70 -7.18 -10.52
CA GLU A 352 2.91 -6.68 -11.20
C GLU A 352 3.94 -6.11 -10.22
N HIS A 353 3.45 -5.40 -9.19
CA HIS A 353 4.28 -4.82 -8.15
C HIS A 353 5.09 -5.87 -7.37
N LYS A 354 4.67 -7.14 -7.39
CA LYS A 354 5.36 -8.27 -6.76
C LYS A 354 6.35 -8.97 -7.67
N TRP A 355 6.37 -8.65 -8.96
CA TRP A 355 7.34 -9.23 -9.88
C TRP A 355 8.73 -8.78 -9.44
N ARG A 356 9.58 -9.74 -9.04
CA ARG A 356 10.84 -9.49 -8.34
C ARG A 356 11.64 -8.31 -8.87
N GLY A 357 11.91 -8.27 -10.17
CA GLY A 357 12.68 -7.19 -10.79
C GLY A 357 11.98 -5.83 -10.66
N ILE A 358 10.65 -5.75 -10.82
CA ILE A 358 9.89 -4.51 -10.63
C ILE A 358 9.94 -4.09 -9.15
N ALA A 359 9.65 -5.00 -8.23
CA ALA A 359 9.68 -4.75 -6.79
C ALA A 359 11.05 -4.25 -6.32
N ASN A 360 12.13 -4.90 -6.77
CA ASN A 360 13.48 -4.52 -6.37
C ASN A 360 13.96 -3.23 -7.05
N MET A 361 13.43 -2.90 -8.22
CA MET A 361 13.73 -1.62 -8.88
C MET A 361 13.09 -0.42 -8.17
N VAL A 362 12.10 -0.63 -7.28
CA VAL A 362 11.66 0.41 -6.32
C VAL A 362 12.82 0.78 -5.39
N ALA A 363 13.52 -0.21 -4.82
CA ALA A 363 14.70 0.02 -4.01
C ALA A 363 15.84 0.67 -4.81
N PHE A 364 16.07 0.25 -6.06
CA PHE A 364 17.02 0.93 -6.96
C PHE A 364 16.70 2.43 -7.08
N ARG A 365 15.44 2.80 -7.34
CA ARG A 365 15.04 4.21 -7.48
C ARG A 365 15.23 4.97 -6.17
N ASN A 366 14.83 4.38 -5.05
CA ASN A 366 14.99 4.93 -3.70
C ASN A 366 16.46 5.22 -3.37
N HIS A 367 17.37 4.27 -3.66
CA HIS A 367 18.80 4.40 -3.40
C HIS A 367 19.57 5.26 -4.43
N THR A 368 18.90 5.76 -5.46
CA THR A 368 19.48 6.68 -6.45
C THR A 368 18.84 8.07 -6.42
N ALA A 369 17.95 8.32 -5.45
CA ALA A 369 17.12 9.52 -5.35
C ALA A 369 17.87 10.80 -4.94
N ASP A 370 19.11 10.70 -4.47
CA ASP A 370 20.01 11.83 -4.24
C ASP A 370 20.73 12.29 -5.53
N LYS A 371 20.60 11.53 -6.63
CA LYS A 371 21.22 11.80 -7.94
C LYS A 371 20.25 11.54 -9.10
N TRP A 372 19.59 12.58 -9.60
CA TRP A 372 18.64 12.51 -10.74
C TRP A 372 19.28 12.64 -12.12
N GLN A 373 20.60 12.46 -12.23
CA GLN A 373 21.30 12.57 -13.51
C GLN A 373 21.35 11.21 -14.21
N LEU A 374 21.07 11.21 -15.50
CA LEU A 374 21.37 10.10 -16.39
C LEU A 374 22.85 10.17 -16.78
N THR A 375 23.65 9.19 -16.40
CA THR A 375 25.09 9.15 -16.71
C THR A 375 25.45 7.92 -17.53
N ASP A 376 26.62 7.94 -18.15
CA ASP A 376 27.27 6.75 -18.71
C ASP A 376 26.39 5.94 -19.67
N TRP A 377 25.57 6.64 -20.47
CA TRP A 377 24.70 5.99 -21.44
C TRP A 377 25.52 5.23 -22.49
N TRP A 378 25.27 3.93 -22.56
CA TRP A 378 25.77 3.01 -23.56
C TRP A 378 24.60 2.42 -24.35
N GLN A 379 24.82 2.13 -25.62
CA GLN A 379 23.86 1.40 -26.45
C GLN A 379 24.58 0.57 -27.52
N ASN A 380 23.94 -0.51 -27.96
CA ASN A 380 24.35 -1.30 -29.11
C ASN A 380 23.17 -1.52 -30.06
N GLY A 381 23.15 -0.77 -31.15
CA GLY A 381 21.96 -0.69 -32.01
C GLY A 381 20.79 -0.04 -31.27
N ASN A 382 19.60 -0.60 -31.48
CA ASN A 382 18.33 -0.01 -31.03
C ASN A 382 17.74 -0.67 -29.78
N ASP A 383 18.22 -1.87 -29.43
CA ASP A 383 17.56 -2.83 -28.56
C ASP A 383 18.39 -3.22 -27.33
N GLN A 384 19.60 -2.70 -27.20
CA GLN A 384 20.48 -2.88 -26.05
C GLN A 384 20.92 -1.52 -25.52
N ILE A 385 20.65 -1.26 -24.24
CA ILE A 385 21.04 -0.02 -23.57
C ILE A 385 21.61 -0.30 -22.18
N GLY A 386 22.46 0.59 -21.69
CA GLY A 386 22.90 0.64 -20.31
C GLY A 386 23.13 2.08 -19.87
N PHE A 387 22.87 2.39 -18.61
CA PHE A 387 23.08 3.74 -18.09
C PHE A 387 23.16 3.76 -16.56
N GLY A 388 23.81 4.81 -16.05
CA GLY A 388 24.04 5.05 -14.63
C GLY A 388 23.18 6.16 -14.04
N ARG A 389 23.19 6.20 -12.71
CA ARG A 389 22.64 7.25 -11.84
C ARG A 389 23.75 7.89 -11.03
N ALA A 390 24.71 8.49 -11.74
CA ALA A 390 25.86 9.21 -11.18
C ALA A 390 26.61 8.45 -10.08
N GLY A 391 26.87 7.16 -10.31
CA GLY A 391 27.59 6.27 -9.39
C GLY A 391 26.76 5.60 -8.30
N ASN A 392 25.47 5.93 -8.16
CA ASN A 392 24.60 5.30 -7.15
C ASN A 392 23.90 4.03 -7.66
N GLY A 393 23.81 3.85 -8.97
CA GLY A 393 23.27 2.65 -9.58
C GLY A 393 23.53 2.61 -11.07
N TYR A 394 23.44 1.42 -11.64
CA TYR A 394 23.59 1.17 -13.06
C TYR A 394 22.64 0.07 -13.52
N VAL A 395 22.02 0.25 -14.68
CA VAL A 395 21.08 -0.70 -15.29
C VAL A 395 21.52 -1.05 -16.70
N VAL A 396 21.30 -2.29 -17.10
CA VAL A 396 21.46 -2.78 -18.47
C VAL A 396 20.17 -3.47 -18.89
N ILE A 397 19.65 -3.14 -20.07
CA ILE A 397 18.44 -3.73 -20.65
C ILE A 397 18.79 -4.29 -22.02
N ASN A 398 18.49 -5.57 -22.23
CA ASN A 398 18.66 -6.27 -23.49
C ASN A 398 17.29 -6.71 -24.02
N LYS A 399 16.69 -5.93 -24.90
CA LYS A 399 15.40 -6.22 -25.58
C LYS A 399 15.58 -7.02 -26.88
N ARG A 400 16.83 -7.42 -27.20
CA ARG A 400 17.12 -8.25 -28.36
C ARG A 400 16.77 -9.70 -28.05
N TYR A 401 15.71 -10.22 -28.69
CA TYR A 401 15.34 -11.62 -28.52
C TYR A 401 16.41 -12.57 -29.09
N GLY A 402 16.75 -13.62 -28.33
CA GLY A 402 17.66 -14.68 -28.77
C GLY A 402 19.13 -14.29 -28.93
N SER A 403 19.54 -13.11 -28.45
CA SER A 403 20.94 -12.67 -28.47
C SER A 403 21.35 -12.11 -27.12
N ASP A 404 22.40 -12.69 -26.55
CA ASP A 404 22.94 -12.24 -25.28
C ASP A 404 23.76 -10.96 -25.44
N LEU A 405 23.80 -10.16 -24.37
CA LEU A 405 24.69 -9.04 -24.19
C LEU A 405 25.80 -9.48 -23.25
N ASN A 406 27.05 -9.43 -23.73
CA ASN A 406 28.25 -9.70 -22.94
C ASN A 406 29.18 -8.51 -23.10
N GLN A 407 29.14 -7.55 -22.18
CA GLN A 407 29.84 -6.26 -22.32
C GLN A 407 30.44 -5.80 -21.00
N ARG A 408 31.66 -5.25 -21.09
CA ARG A 408 32.30 -4.52 -20.00
C ARG A 408 31.96 -3.04 -20.11
N LEU A 409 31.23 -2.51 -19.13
CA LEU A 409 30.72 -1.14 -19.16
C LEU A 409 31.30 -0.33 -18.01
N PHE A 410 31.59 0.95 -18.26
CA PHE A 410 31.91 1.90 -17.20
C PHE A 410 30.61 2.29 -16.50
N THR A 411 30.52 2.07 -15.20
CA THR A 411 29.30 2.31 -14.42
C THR A 411 29.35 3.60 -13.61
N GLY A 412 30.55 4.14 -13.39
CA GLY A 412 30.79 5.24 -12.44
C GLY A 412 30.55 4.85 -10.97
N MET A 413 30.21 3.59 -10.68
CA MET A 413 29.95 3.12 -9.33
C MET A 413 31.25 2.79 -8.58
N PRO A 414 31.28 2.86 -7.23
CA PRO A 414 32.43 2.44 -6.44
C PRO A 414 32.74 0.95 -6.59
N ASP A 415 34.02 0.59 -6.45
CA ASP A 415 34.48 -0.80 -6.47
C ASP A 415 33.89 -1.61 -5.31
N ASN A 416 33.08 -2.62 -5.63
CA ASN A 416 32.43 -3.54 -4.68
C ASN A 416 31.79 -4.70 -5.45
N VAL A 417 31.28 -5.70 -4.71
CA VAL A 417 30.35 -6.70 -5.25
C VAL A 417 28.92 -6.25 -4.93
N TYR A 418 28.08 -6.18 -5.94
CA TYR A 418 26.69 -5.73 -5.82
C TYR A 418 25.72 -6.86 -6.16
N CYS A 419 24.55 -6.84 -5.55
CA CYS A 419 23.44 -7.70 -5.92
C CYS A 419 22.90 -7.33 -7.29
N ASN A 420 22.77 -8.30 -8.19
CA ASN A 420 21.99 -8.10 -9.39
C ASN A 420 20.51 -8.21 -9.03
N VAL A 421 19.87 -7.08 -8.76
CA VAL A 421 18.54 -7.04 -8.16
C VAL A 421 17.40 -7.52 -9.09
N ILE A 422 17.72 -7.76 -10.37
CA ILE A 422 16.83 -8.42 -11.32
C ILE A 422 16.81 -9.94 -11.09
N GLU A 423 17.96 -10.53 -10.78
CA GLU A 423 18.18 -11.98 -10.70
C GLU A 423 18.17 -12.51 -9.25
N ALA A 424 18.30 -11.62 -8.26
CA ALA A 424 18.38 -11.97 -6.86
C ALA A 424 17.62 -10.97 -5.96
N ASN A 425 17.24 -11.42 -4.78
CA ASN A 425 16.80 -10.56 -3.68
C ASN A 425 18.00 -10.25 -2.78
N PHE A 426 18.22 -8.97 -2.48
CA PHE A 426 19.19 -8.56 -1.48
C PHE A 426 18.55 -8.63 -0.09
N ASN A 427 19.22 -9.33 0.84
CA ASN A 427 18.83 -9.35 2.24
C ASN A 427 19.65 -8.28 2.98
N GLU A 428 19.01 -7.20 3.40
CA GLU A 428 19.69 -6.08 4.06
C GLU A 428 20.24 -6.44 5.45
N GLN A 429 19.66 -7.45 6.11
CA GLN A 429 20.08 -7.92 7.43
C GLN A 429 21.35 -8.77 7.37
N THR A 430 21.46 -9.64 6.36
CA THR A 430 22.64 -10.52 6.20
C THR A 430 23.68 -9.95 5.24
N GLY A 431 23.28 -9.02 4.37
CA GLY A 431 24.11 -8.53 3.27
C GLY A 431 24.26 -9.55 2.13
N GLU A 432 23.40 -10.57 2.06
CA GLU A 432 23.48 -11.65 1.08
C GLU A 432 22.59 -11.40 -0.14
N CYS A 433 22.98 -12.01 -1.27
CA CYS A 433 22.19 -12.05 -2.49
C CYS A 433 21.60 -13.44 -2.69
N ILE A 434 20.29 -13.54 -2.48
CA ILE A 434 19.56 -14.79 -2.62
C ILE A 434 19.10 -14.90 -4.07
N GLY A 435 19.77 -15.75 -4.83
CA GLY A 435 19.44 -16.03 -6.23
C GLY A 435 18.03 -16.58 -6.36
N ALA A 436 17.31 -16.11 -7.37
CA ALA A 436 15.92 -16.52 -7.52
C ALA A 436 15.79 -17.79 -8.39
N PRO A 437 14.71 -18.57 -8.18
CA PRO A 437 14.33 -19.64 -9.10
C PRO A 437 14.17 -19.07 -10.52
N GLY A 438 14.79 -19.72 -11.50
CA GLY A 438 14.72 -19.31 -12.90
C GLY A 438 15.53 -18.06 -13.27
N ALA A 439 16.49 -17.65 -12.43
CA ALA A 439 17.42 -16.58 -12.77
C ALA A 439 18.13 -16.86 -14.12
N LYS A 440 18.16 -15.86 -15.00
CA LYS A 440 18.73 -15.95 -16.35
C LYS A 440 20.14 -15.32 -16.43
N GLY A 441 20.63 -14.77 -15.32
CA GLY A 441 21.92 -14.08 -15.21
C GLY A 441 22.59 -14.30 -13.85
N PRO A 442 23.78 -13.73 -13.64
CA PRO A 442 24.50 -13.87 -12.38
C PRO A 442 23.75 -13.16 -11.24
N THR A 443 23.82 -13.73 -10.04
CA THR A 443 23.20 -13.18 -8.82
C THR A 443 23.93 -11.95 -8.28
N THR A 444 25.22 -11.81 -8.61
CA THR A 444 26.08 -10.71 -8.18
C THR A 444 26.89 -10.18 -9.35
N ILE A 445 27.25 -8.90 -9.30
CA ILE A 445 28.06 -8.22 -10.30
C ILE A 445 29.17 -7.46 -9.58
N THR A 446 30.41 -7.66 -10.00
CA THR A 446 31.59 -6.99 -9.41
C THR A 446 31.91 -5.73 -10.21
N VAL A 447 32.03 -4.60 -9.51
CA VAL A 447 32.58 -3.36 -10.05
C VAL A 447 34.04 -3.25 -9.63
N SER A 448 34.94 -3.03 -10.59
CA SER A 448 36.37 -2.80 -10.35
C SER A 448 36.93 -1.74 -11.30
N GLY A 449 37.61 -0.74 -10.73
CA GLY A 449 38.02 0.48 -11.44
C GLY A 449 36.85 1.27 -12.01
N GLY A 450 35.66 1.17 -11.42
CA GLY A 450 34.42 1.74 -11.96
C GLY A 450 33.85 1.03 -13.20
N TYR A 451 34.37 -0.16 -13.56
CA TYR A 451 33.84 -0.99 -14.65
C TYR A 451 33.21 -2.28 -14.11
N ALA A 452 32.19 -2.80 -14.80
CA ALA A 452 31.61 -4.11 -14.53
C ALA A 452 31.34 -4.89 -15.82
N ASP A 453 31.45 -6.22 -15.74
CA ASP A 453 31.08 -7.14 -16.81
C ASP A 453 29.60 -7.53 -16.67
N PHE A 454 28.80 -7.23 -17.68
CA PHE A 454 27.38 -7.56 -17.75
C PHE A 454 27.15 -8.68 -18.76
N ASN A 455 26.56 -9.78 -18.28
CA ASN A 455 26.10 -10.91 -19.08
C ASN A 455 24.58 -10.99 -18.94
N VAL A 456 23.84 -10.46 -19.92
CA VAL A 456 22.39 -10.32 -19.90
C VAL A 456 21.79 -11.05 -21.08
N SER A 457 21.00 -12.09 -20.81
CA SER A 457 20.32 -12.87 -21.85
C SER A 457 19.41 -11.99 -22.71
N GLY A 458 19.06 -12.46 -23.90
CA GLY A 458 18.02 -11.82 -24.71
C GLY A 458 16.69 -11.69 -23.95
N ASP A 459 15.99 -10.56 -24.14
CA ASP A 459 14.76 -10.18 -23.42
C ASP A 459 14.91 -10.25 -21.89
N ASN A 460 15.94 -9.61 -21.36
CA ASN A 460 16.21 -9.54 -19.93
C ASN A 460 16.95 -8.24 -19.52
N ALA A 461 17.20 -8.06 -18.23
CA ALA A 461 17.92 -6.92 -17.67
C ALA A 461 18.89 -7.34 -16.55
N ALA A 462 19.76 -6.41 -16.16
CA ALA A 462 20.54 -6.46 -14.94
C ALA A 462 20.58 -5.07 -14.30
N ALA A 463 20.57 -5.01 -12.97
CA ALA A 463 20.62 -3.74 -12.24
C ALA A 463 21.38 -3.89 -10.92
N ILE A 464 22.17 -2.88 -10.58
CA ILE A 464 22.96 -2.79 -9.34
C ILE A 464 22.82 -1.39 -8.75
N HIS A 465 22.82 -1.27 -7.42
CA HIS A 465 22.78 0.02 -6.72
C HIS A 465 23.52 -0.03 -5.38
N VAL A 466 23.89 1.15 -4.87
CA VAL A 466 24.68 1.32 -3.63
C VAL A 466 23.99 0.85 -2.34
N GLY A 467 22.69 0.57 -2.41
CA GLY A 467 21.93 -0.03 -1.31
C GLY A 467 22.07 -1.55 -1.21
N ALA A 468 22.59 -2.23 -2.25
CA ALA A 468 22.67 -3.69 -2.33
C ALA A 468 24.11 -4.19 -2.49
N ILE A 469 25.00 -3.77 -1.59
CA ILE A 469 26.41 -4.19 -1.57
C ILE A 469 26.53 -5.51 -0.80
N VAL A 470 27.07 -6.54 -1.44
CA VAL A 470 27.24 -7.87 -0.84
C VAL A 470 28.23 -7.80 0.33
N GLY A 471 27.85 -8.42 1.45
CA GLY A 471 28.60 -8.41 2.69
C GLY A 471 28.48 -7.11 3.50
N LYS A 472 27.78 -6.10 3.00
CA LYS A 472 27.41 -4.90 3.77
C LYS A 472 26.02 -5.11 4.35
N ASN A 473 25.97 -5.61 5.59
CA ASN A 473 24.74 -5.64 6.35
C ASN A 473 24.42 -4.26 6.96
N CYS A 474 23.15 -4.01 7.23
CA CYS A 474 22.71 -2.85 7.96
C CYS A 474 22.02 -3.29 9.27
N PRO A 475 22.77 -3.42 10.38
CA PRO A 475 22.24 -3.95 11.65
C PRO A 475 21.11 -3.11 12.26
N GLY A 476 20.96 -1.85 11.80
CA GLY A 476 19.94 -0.91 12.25
C GLY A 476 19.02 -0.41 11.12
N CYS A 477 19.09 -0.98 9.92
CA CYS A 477 18.05 -0.75 8.92
C CYS A 477 16.85 -1.56 9.36
N THR A 478 15.95 -0.89 10.07
CA THR A 478 14.60 -1.38 10.24
C THR A 478 13.96 -1.40 8.86
N VAL A 479 14.02 -2.55 8.16
CA VAL A 479 12.80 -3.01 7.48
C VAL A 479 11.73 -2.95 8.57
N PRO A 480 10.50 -2.46 8.30
CA PRO A 480 9.41 -2.64 9.25
C PRO A 480 9.30 -4.14 9.51
N THR A 481 9.98 -4.60 10.56
CA THR A 481 9.66 -5.85 11.20
C THR A 481 8.26 -5.62 11.74
N PRO A 482 7.32 -6.56 11.55
CA PRO A 482 6.17 -6.63 12.43
C PRO A 482 6.73 -6.47 13.84
N ASP A 483 6.25 -5.44 14.52
CA ASP A 483 6.74 -5.06 15.84
C ASP A 483 6.81 -6.31 16.72
N PRO A 484 7.96 -6.61 17.36
CA PRO A 484 8.08 -7.74 18.28
C PRO A 484 7.14 -7.64 19.50
N GLU A 485 6.42 -6.52 19.66
CA GLU A 485 5.33 -6.31 20.63
C GLU A 485 3.96 -5.98 19.97
N GLN A 486 3.73 -6.30 18.68
CA GLN A 486 2.38 -6.29 18.08
C GLN A 486 1.91 -7.70 17.73
N PRO A 487 0.61 -8.00 17.92
CA PRO A 487 0.08 -9.34 17.80
C PRO A 487 0.28 -9.88 16.38
N VAL A 488 0.82 -11.09 16.29
CA VAL A 488 0.74 -11.89 15.07
C VAL A 488 -0.74 -12.14 14.80
N PRO A 489 -1.28 -11.79 13.61
CA PRO A 489 -2.65 -12.17 13.27
C PRO A 489 -2.75 -13.71 13.33
N GLY A 490 -3.60 -14.25 14.22
CA GLY A 490 -3.86 -15.69 14.33
C GLY A 490 -3.52 -16.39 15.65
N LEU A 491 -3.34 -15.68 16.77
CA LEU A 491 -3.25 -16.30 18.11
C LEU A 491 -4.60 -16.49 18.82
N ASP A 492 -5.73 -16.35 18.12
CA ASP A 492 -7.10 -16.59 18.63
C ASP A 492 -7.40 -18.10 18.82
N GLY A 493 -6.45 -18.88 19.33
CA GLY A 493 -6.59 -20.34 19.54
C GLY A 493 -6.48 -21.18 18.26
N LYS A 494 -5.99 -20.62 17.15
CA LYS A 494 -5.88 -21.28 15.84
C LYS A 494 -4.44 -21.54 15.38
N ALA A 495 -3.49 -21.66 16.31
CA ALA A 495 -2.09 -21.92 15.98
C ALA A 495 -1.59 -23.24 16.58
N ILE A 496 -0.60 -23.85 15.92
CA ILE A 496 0.17 -24.98 16.44
C ILE A 496 1.63 -24.59 16.63
N CYS A 497 2.18 -24.87 17.81
CA CYS A 497 3.50 -24.40 18.22
C CYS A 497 4.42 -25.54 18.65
N TYR A 498 5.72 -25.39 18.43
CA TYR A 498 6.77 -26.35 18.74
C TYR A 498 7.96 -25.64 19.40
N ASP A 499 8.45 -26.16 20.53
CA ASP A 499 9.55 -25.57 21.30
C ASP A 499 10.94 -25.70 20.66
N ASN A 500 11.01 -26.30 19.47
CA ASN A 500 12.25 -26.58 18.75
C ASN A 500 13.33 -27.28 19.59
N LYS A 501 12.93 -28.22 20.46
CA LYS A 501 13.87 -29.02 21.26
C LYS A 501 14.93 -29.75 20.42
N GLY A 502 14.64 -30.03 19.15
CA GLY A 502 15.58 -30.65 18.21
C GLY A 502 16.69 -29.72 17.71
N GLY A 503 16.61 -28.41 17.98
CA GLY A 503 17.61 -27.43 17.54
C GLY A 503 17.62 -27.23 16.02
N PHE A 504 16.46 -27.34 15.37
CA PHE A 504 16.34 -27.20 13.91
C PHE A 504 16.66 -25.76 13.49
N SER A 505 17.48 -25.62 12.45
CA SER A 505 17.89 -24.30 11.94
C SER A 505 16.79 -23.65 11.10
N ASN A 506 15.94 -24.46 10.49
CA ASN A 506 14.83 -24.03 9.64
C ASN A 506 13.55 -24.84 9.94
N PRO A 507 12.87 -24.59 11.07
CA PRO A 507 11.72 -25.38 11.50
C PRO A 507 10.56 -25.34 10.49
N HIS A 508 10.14 -26.52 10.05
CA HIS A 508 9.01 -26.75 9.15
C HIS A 508 7.99 -27.69 9.79
N ILE A 509 6.71 -27.47 9.50
CA ILE A 509 5.61 -28.35 9.86
C ILE A 509 5.05 -29.05 8.61
N TYR A 510 5.11 -30.37 8.61
CA TYR A 510 4.36 -31.23 7.70
C TYR A 510 3.12 -31.73 8.44
N TYR A 511 1.93 -31.65 7.85
CA TYR A 511 0.68 -32.03 8.50
C TYR A 511 -0.32 -32.73 7.57
N TRP A 512 -1.14 -33.62 8.13
CA TRP A 512 -2.16 -34.37 7.41
C TRP A 512 -3.30 -34.82 8.33
N GLY A 513 -4.43 -35.18 7.73
CA GLY A 513 -5.55 -35.78 8.46
C GLY A 513 -6.22 -34.85 9.47
N ALA A 514 -6.17 -33.53 9.24
CA ALA A 514 -6.82 -32.54 10.08
C ALA A 514 -8.34 -32.80 10.19
N GLN A 515 -8.90 -32.60 11.39
CA GLN A 515 -10.32 -32.75 11.69
C GLN A 515 -10.90 -31.43 12.22
N PRO A 516 -12.16 -31.08 11.92
CA PRO A 516 -13.12 -31.83 11.10
C PRO A 516 -12.66 -31.97 9.63
N GLY A 517 -12.98 -33.10 8.98
CA GLY A 517 -12.56 -33.37 7.61
C GLY A 517 -12.98 -32.24 6.66
N ASN A 518 -12.01 -31.75 5.87
CA ASN A 518 -12.05 -30.55 4.99
C ASN A 518 -11.66 -29.22 5.65
N ALA A 519 -11.36 -29.17 6.95
CA ALA A 519 -10.83 -27.95 7.56
C ALA A 519 -9.46 -27.57 6.97
N MET A 520 -8.59 -28.57 6.72
CA MET A 520 -7.30 -28.33 6.07
C MET A 520 -6.90 -29.50 5.17
N GLU A 521 -6.38 -29.19 3.98
CA GLU A 521 -5.76 -30.16 3.10
C GLU A 521 -4.38 -30.57 3.62
N SER A 522 -4.01 -31.84 3.45
CA SER A 522 -2.67 -32.34 3.78
C SER A 522 -1.61 -31.60 2.97
N VAL A 523 -0.53 -31.18 3.62
CA VAL A 523 0.59 -30.51 2.94
C VAL A 523 1.52 -31.54 2.28
N ALA A 524 2.24 -31.13 1.22
CA ALA A 524 3.31 -31.93 0.65
C ALA A 524 4.60 -31.84 1.50
N TRP A 525 5.38 -32.92 1.57
CA TRP A 525 6.70 -32.93 2.21
C TRP A 525 7.66 -31.97 1.47
N PRO A 526 8.48 -31.13 2.16
CA PRO A 526 8.82 -31.16 3.60
C PRO A 526 7.91 -30.34 4.54
N GLY A 527 6.79 -29.81 4.06
CA GLY A 527 5.86 -29.01 4.85
C GLY A 527 6.01 -27.49 4.66
N LYS A 528 5.45 -26.71 5.58
CA LYS A 528 5.51 -25.24 5.60
C LYS A 528 6.49 -24.74 6.66
N ALA A 529 7.17 -23.63 6.38
CA ALA A 529 8.00 -22.96 7.38
C ALA A 529 7.15 -22.49 8.57
N MET A 530 7.71 -22.59 9.77
CA MET A 530 7.11 -22.08 11.01
C MET A 530 7.75 -20.75 11.39
N TYR A 531 7.00 -19.89 12.08
CA TYR A 531 7.44 -18.56 12.50
C TYR A 531 7.89 -18.58 13.96
N GLN A 532 9.04 -17.99 14.25
CA GLN A 532 9.56 -17.94 15.62
C GLN A 532 8.71 -17.00 16.49
N HIS A 533 8.26 -17.48 17.65
CA HIS A 533 7.56 -16.72 18.68
C HIS A 533 8.13 -17.06 20.06
N GLY A 534 8.93 -16.15 20.61
CA GLY A 534 9.67 -16.41 21.86
C GLY A 534 10.53 -17.68 21.74
N PRO A 535 10.40 -18.65 22.68
CA PRO A 535 11.12 -19.92 22.62
C PRO A 535 10.47 -20.97 21.70
N TYR A 536 9.39 -20.63 20.99
CA TYR A 536 8.63 -21.53 20.14
C TYR A 536 8.73 -21.15 18.66
N TYR A 537 8.34 -22.08 17.81
CA TYR A 537 8.03 -21.86 16.41
C TYR A 537 6.58 -22.25 16.18
N CYS A 538 5.78 -21.37 15.57
CA CYS A 538 4.34 -21.51 15.44
C CYS A 538 3.90 -21.44 13.98
N PHE A 539 2.78 -22.12 13.68
CA PHE A 539 2.11 -22.10 12.39
C PHE A 539 0.62 -21.87 12.62
N ASP A 540 0.07 -20.84 11.96
CA ASP A 540 -1.36 -20.54 11.99
C ASP A 540 -2.11 -21.55 11.11
N VAL A 541 -3.04 -22.28 11.71
CA VAL A 541 -3.90 -23.23 11.01
C VAL A 541 -5.15 -22.58 10.42
N ASN A 542 -5.44 -21.31 10.78
CA ASN A 542 -6.52 -20.44 10.31
C ASN A 542 -7.95 -21.05 10.41
N GLU A 543 -8.09 -22.16 11.13
CA GLU A 543 -9.32 -22.96 11.25
C GLU A 543 -9.39 -23.56 12.66
N GLN A 544 -10.61 -23.81 13.16
CA GLN A 544 -10.76 -24.56 14.41
C GLN A 544 -10.65 -26.06 14.16
N LEU A 545 -9.56 -26.66 14.68
CA LEU A 545 -9.28 -28.08 14.51
C LEU A 545 -9.57 -28.87 15.78
N THR A 546 -10.15 -30.06 15.63
CA THR A 546 -10.30 -31.05 16.71
C THR A 546 -9.13 -32.02 16.78
N SER A 547 -8.39 -32.22 15.69
CA SER A 547 -7.13 -32.95 15.69
C SER A 547 -6.37 -32.76 14.39
N MET A 548 -5.07 -33.07 14.39
CA MET A 548 -4.22 -33.08 13.19
C MET A 548 -2.97 -33.92 13.44
N ASN A 549 -2.50 -34.65 12.42
CA ASN A 549 -1.19 -35.31 12.48
C ASN A 549 -0.13 -34.37 11.95
N VAL A 550 1.04 -34.33 12.60
CA VAL A 550 2.13 -33.43 12.25
C VAL A 550 3.51 -34.09 12.41
N ILE A 551 4.47 -33.62 11.62
CA ILE A 551 5.91 -33.84 11.79
C ILE A 551 6.57 -32.46 11.79
N PHE A 552 7.40 -32.19 12.80
CA PHE A 552 8.29 -31.04 12.80
C PHE A 552 9.66 -31.47 12.25
N SER A 553 10.23 -30.69 11.34
CA SER A 553 11.52 -31.01 10.70
C SER A 553 12.38 -29.77 10.47
N ASP A 554 13.66 -29.98 10.22
CA ASP A 554 14.59 -28.97 9.70
C ASP A 554 14.53 -28.95 8.16
N ASN A 555 13.44 -28.41 7.61
CA ASN A 555 13.15 -28.41 6.16
C ASN A 555 13.30 -29.79 5.51
N GLY A 556 12.70 -30.81 6.13
CA GLY A 556 12.70 -32.19 5.64
C GLY A 556 13.93 -33.02 6.00
N ALA A 557 14.94 -32.43 6.64
CA ALA A 557 16.01 -33.15 7.35
C ALA A 557 15.71 -33.13 8.86
N ASN A 558 16.31 -34.04 9.64
CA ASN A 558 16.20 -34.09 11.12
C ASN A 558 14.77 -33.84 11.64
N GLN A 559 13.97 -34.89 11.76
CA GLN A 559 12.54 -34.78 12.03
C GLN A 559 12.14 -35.38 13.39
N THR A 560 11.00 -34.94 13.91
CA THR A 560 10.28 -35.67 14.94
C THR A 560 9.70 -36.97 14.39
N GLN A 561 9.29 -37.88 15.28
CA GLN A 561 8.35 -38.94 14.91
C GLN A 561 7.00 -38.34 14.50
N ASP A 562 6.11 -39.15 13.94
CA ASP A 562 4.72 -38.76 13.70
C ASP A 562 4.06 -38.40 15.03
N LEU A 563 3.51 -37.18 15.10
CA LEU A 563 2.79 -36.67 16.25
C LEU A 563 1.33 -36.43 15.87
N THR A 564 0.43 -36.50 16.85
CA THR A 564 -0.98 -36.14 16.67
C THR A 564 -1.36 -35.11 17.73
N ALA A 565 -1.73 -33.91 17.28
CA ALA A 565 -2.33 -32.87 18.12
C ALA A 565 -3.85 -33.10 18.25
N SER A 566 -4.44 -32.70 19.37
CA SER A 566 -5.87 -32.92 19.68
C SER A 566 -6.50 -31.70 20.35
N SER A 567 -7.77 -31.44 20.03
CA SER A 567 -8.74 -30.45 20.54
C SER A 567 -8.21 -29.11 21.02
N ASP A 568 -7.51 -29.10 22.15
CA ASP A 568 -7.09 -27.94 22.94
C ASP A 568 -5.57 -27.92 23.16
N LYS A 569 -4.86 -28.96 22.70
CA LYS A 569 -3.42 -29.19 22.92
C LYS A 569 -2.64 -29.06 21.64
N PHE A 570 -2.47 -27.82 21.19
CA PHE A 570 -1.72 -27.47 19.99
C PHE A 570 -0.31 -26.92 20.26
N CYS A 571 0.17 -26.98 21.50
CA CYS A 571 1.57 -26.66 21.78
C CYS A 571 2.38 -27.91 22.13
N HIS A 572 3.42 -28.20 21.36
CA HIS A 572 4.34 -29.29 21.61
C HIS A 572 5.60 -28.79 22.32
N LYS A 573 5.68 -29.05 23.63
CA LYS A 573 6.79 -28.63 24.51
C LYS A 573 7.39 -29.83 25.20
N ASN A 574 8.72 -29.92 25.19
CA ASN A 574 9.52 -30.96 25.82
C ASN A 574 9.20 -32.40 25.42
N GLY A 575 8.53 -32.62 24.28
CA GLY A 575 8.09 -33.93 23.82
C GLY A 575 6.68 -34.31 24.27
N THR A 576 5.87 -33.34 24.70
CA THR A 576 4.48 -33.56 25.15
C THR A 576 3.58 -32.46 24.60
N TRP A 577 2.36 -32.82 24.20
CA TRP A 577 1.32 -31.86 23.84
C TRP A 577 0.71 -31.23 25.08
N MET A 578 0.68 -29.90 25.09
CA MET A 578 0.16 -29.03 26.12
C MET A 578 -0.85 -28.07 25.49
N THR A 579 -1.71 -27.48 26.32
CA THR A 579 -2.53 -26.35 25.87
C THR A 579 -1.62 -25.18 25.49
N MET A 580 -2.16 -24.26 24.69
CA MET A 580 -1.47 -23.02 24.37
C MET A 580 -1.14 -22.25 25.66
N GLU A 581 -2.10 -22.14 26.58
CA GLU A 581 -1.92 -21.54 27.91
C GLU A 581 -0.77 -22.17 28.72
N GLU A 582 -0.71 -23.51 28.81
CA GLU A 582 0.34 -24.25 29.52
C GLU A 582 1.74 -24.03 28.91
N CYS A 583 1.80 -23.70 27.63
CA CYS A 583 3.03 -23.29 26.96
C CYS A 583 3.41 -21.83 27.17
N GLY A 584 2.60 -21.07 27.90
CA GLY A 584 2.79 -19.64 28.11
C GLY A 584 2.14 -18.78 27.03
N PHE A 585 1.30 -19.36 26.16
CA PHE A 585 0.43 -18.64 25.24
C PHE A 585 -0.94 -18.35 25.87
N GLY A 586 -0.95 -18.06 27.17
CA GLY A 586 -2.15 -17.75 27.96
C GLY A 586 -2.28 -16.26 28.20
N ASN A 587 -3.27 -15.68 27.52
CA ASN A 587 -3.96 -14.39 27.65
C ASN A 587 -3.11 -13.14 27.90
N GLY A 588 -2.50 -12.66 26.81
CA GLY A 588 -2.22 -11.23 26.62
C GLY A 588 -3.33 -10.47 25.88
N ASP A 589 -4.35 -11.17 25.35
CA ASP A 589 -5.48 -10.58 24.61
C ASP A 589 -6.77 -11.41 24.84
N ASP A 590 -7.09 -11.68 26.10
CA ASP A 590 -8.48 -12.01 26.48
C ASP A 590 -8.79 -11.11 27.68
N ASP A 591 -8.79 -9.81 27.37
CA ASP A 591 -9.15 -8.73 28.27
C ASP A 591 -10.65 -8.77 28.53
N GLY A 592 -11.31 -9.89 28.88
CA GLY A 592 -12.72 -9.97 29.32
C GLY A 592 -13.73 -9.05 28.59
N GLY A 593 -13.42 -8.73 27.33
CA GLY A 593 -13.69 -7.45 26.65
C GLY A 593 -14.31 -7.65 25.28
N ASP A 594 -14.32 -8.90 24.83
CA ASP A 594 -14.93 -9.37 23.60
C ASP A 594 -16.46 -9.28 23.63
N GLU A 595 -17.05 -8.99 24.80
CA GLU A 595 -18.47 -8.68 24.89
C GLU A 595 -18.73 -7.19 24.64
N GLU A 596 -19.52 -6.88 23.61
CA GLU A 596 -19.95 -5.51 23.36
C GLU A 596 -21.14 -5.15 24.25
N TRP A 597 -20.92 -4.25 25.21
CA TRP A 597 -21.96 -3.65 26.04
C TRP A 597 -22.16 -2.18 25.69
N PHE A 598 -23.41 -1.74 25.70
CA PHE A 598 -23.80 -0.40 25.26
C PHE A 598 -24.63 0.33 26.31
N PHE A 599 -24.33 1.61 26.50
CA PHE A 599 -25.12 2.54 27.27
C PHE A 599 -26.27 3.04 26.41
N ARG A 600 -27.47 3.04 26.99
CA ARG A 600 -28.68 3.62 26.41
C ARG A 600 -29.39 4.45 27.46
N GLY A 601 -29.56 5.74 27.22
CA GLY A 601 -30.24 6.60 28.18
C GLY A 601 -30.68 7.93 27.63
N THR A 602 -31.24 8.73 28.52
CA THR A 602 -31.74 10.08 28.23
C THR A 602 -30.72 11.00 27.51
N PRO A 603 -29.40 11.01 27.83
CA PRO A 603 -28.45 11.90 27.17
C PRO A 603 -28.18 11.58 25.70
N ASN A 604 -28.34 10.32 25.30
CA ASN A 604 -28.13 9.88 23.92
C ASN A 604 -29.44 9.50 23.20
N GLY A 605 -30.59 9.89 23.76
CA GLY A 605 -31.90 9.59 23.18
C GLY A 605 -32.19 8.09 23.03
N TRP A 606 -31.67 7.26 23.94
CA TRP A 606 -31.73 5.79 23.89
C TRP A 606 -30.99 5.13 22.71
N GLY A 607 -30.11 5.88 22.03
CA GLY A 607 -29.18 5.37 21.02
C GLY A 607 -28.12 4.42 21.59
N VAL A 608 -27.31 3.80 20.72
CA VAL A 608 -26.19 2.96 21.14
C VAL A 608 -24.96 3.79 21.44
N MET A 609 -24.30 3.51 22.56
CA MET A 609 -22.97 4.02 22.86
C MET A 609 -22.18 2.94 23.57
N GLN A 610 -21.14 2.41 22.93
CA GLN A 610 -20.34 1.31 23.48
C GLN A 610 -19.65 1.74 24.78
N LEU A 611 -19.57 0.82 25.74
CA LEU A 611 -18.81 1.01 26.98
C LEU A 611 -17.34 0.70 26.72
N ASP A 612 -16.47 1.43 27.40
CA ASP A 612 -15.04 1.15 27.44
C ASP A 612 -14.78 0.01 28.42
N TYR A 613 -13.92 -0.96 28.07
CA TYR A 613 -13.49 -1.99 29.01
C TYR A 613 -12.32 -1.51 29.87
N ASP A 614 -12.42 -1.68 31.19
CA ASP A 614 -11.35 -1.39 32.15
C ASP A 614 -10.68 -2.70 32.59
N SER A 615 -9.59 -3.05 31.90
CA SER A 615 -8.80 -4.27 32.13
C SER A 615 -8.20 -4.36 33.53
N SER A 616 -8.08 -3.25 34.25
CA SER A 616 -7.61 -3.26 35.64
C SER A 616 -8.67 -3.75 36.63
N THR A 617 -9.95 -3.64 36.28
CA THR A 617 -11.07 -4.02 37.15
C THR A 617 -11.95 -5.14 36.61
N GLY A 618 -11.78 -5.50 35.34
CA GLY A 618 -12.62 -6.49 34.65
C GLY A 618 -14.05 -6.00 34.40
N ASN A 619 -14.25 -4.68 34.31
CA ASN A 619 -15.59 -4.10 34.15
C ASN A 619 -15.63 -3.14 32.96
N TYR A 620 -16.81 -3.06 32.35
CA TYR A 620 -17.15 -2.06 31.35
C TYR A 620 -17.50 -0.75 32.04
N TYR A 621 -17.22 0.39 31.42
CA TYR A 621 -17.62 1.68 31.96
C TYR A 621 -17.91 2.72 30.88
N THR A 622 -18.59 3.77 31.28
CA THR A 622 -18.75 4.99 30.49
C THR A 622 -18.89 6.18 31.43
N ILE A 623 -18.57 7.38 30.95
CA ILE A 623 -18.80 8.63 31.68
C ILE A 623 -19.90 9.41 30.96
N GLN A 624 -21.03 9.58 31.62
CA GLN A 624 -22.22 10.19 31.02
C GLN A 624 -22.61 11.45 31.76
N LYS A 625 -22.85 12.51 31.00
CA LYS A 625 -23.37 13.78 31.52
C LYS A 625 -24.85 13.89 31.15
N PHE A 626 -25.70 14.06 32.16
CA PHE A 626 -27.13 14.28 31.99
C PHE A 626 -27.37 15.79 32.13
N ASN A 627 -27.84 16.47 31.08
CA ASN A 627 -28.08 17.92 31.05
C ASN A 627 -29.57 18.28 31.17
N GLY A 628 -30.39 17.41 31.76
CA GLY A 628 -31.81 17.65 31.95
C GLY A 628 -32.65 17.37 30.70
N GLU A 629 -32.19 16.45 29.85
CA GLU A 629 -32.86 16.05 28.62
C GLU A 629 -34.25 15.42 28.88
N GLU A 630 -34.45 14.80 30.05
CA GLU A 630 -35.73 14.25 30.54
C GLU A 630 -35.73 14.23 32.08
N GLN A 631 -36.87 14.49 32.74
CA GLN A 631 -36.99 14.40 34.21
C GLN A 631 -37.93 13.26 34.65
N PRO A 632 -37.45 12.22 35.39
CA PRO A 632 -36.07 12.03 35.84
C PRO A 632 -35.17 11.44 34.74
N ALA A 633 -33.92 11.92 34.69
CA ALA A 633 -32.88 11.32 33.87
C ALA A 633 -32.69 9.84 34.21
N ARG A 634 -32.56 9.02 33.17
CA ARG A 634 -32.43 7.57 33.34
C ARG A 634 -31.66 6.89 32.21
N PHE A 635 -31.19 5.68 32.49
CA PHE A 635 -30.43 4.85 31.55
C PHE A 635 -30.53 3.35 31.83
N LYS A 636 -30.02 2.55 30.89
CA LYS A 636 -29.74 1.11 30.96
C LYS A 636 -28.45 0.78 30.21
N ILE A 637 -27.92 -0.42 30.47
CA ILE A 637 -26.86 -1.06 29.71
C ILE A 637 -27.45 -2.29 28.99
N ASP A 638 -27.19 -2.47 27.70
CA ASP A 638 -27.67 -3.61 26.91
C ASP A 638 -26.55 -4.19 26.02
N ASN A 639 -26.82 -5.33 25.37
CA ASN A 639 -25.88 -5.98 24.45
C ASN A 639 -26.03 -5.50 22.99
N GLY A 640 -26.54 -4.28 22.77
CA GLY A 640 -26.75 -3.68 21.46
C GLY A 640 -28.05 -4.10 20.77
N SER A 641 -28.68 -5.20 21.17
CA SER A 641 -29.89 -5.75 20.56
C SER A 641 -31.15 -5.68 21.44
N TRP A 642 -31.04 -5.13 22.66
CA TRP A 642 -32.08 -5.16 23.70
C TRP A 642 -32.53 -6.55 24.18
N THR A 643 -31.94 -7.66 23.72
CA THR A 643 -32.32 -9.01 24.16
C THR A 643 -32.08 -9.22 25.66
N GLU A 644 -31.11 -8.50 26.21
CA GLU A 644 -30.87 -8.37 27.66
C GLU A 644 -30.55 -6.91 27.99
N SER A 645 -31.03 -6.43 29.14
CA SER A 645 -30.72 -5.08 29.62
C SER A 645 -30.69 -4.98 31.14
N TYR A 646 -29.76 -4.18 31.65
CA TYR A 646 -29.45 -4.05 33.06
C TYR A 646 -29.36 -2.57 33.48
N PRO A 647 -29.93 -2.20 34.63
CA PRO A 647 -30.78 -3.03 35.49
C PRO A 647 -32.12 -3.34 34.80
N ALA A 648 -32.88 -4.30 35.35
CA ALA A 648 -34.19 -4.67 34.80
C ALA A 648 -35.16 -3.47 34.69
N GLN A 649 -35.10 -2.54 35.64
CA GLN A 649 -35.79 -1.25 35.62
C GLN A 649 -34.79 -0.15 35.26
N ASP A 650 -35.26 0.92 34.60
CA ASP A 650 -34.42 2.06 34.25
C ASP A 650 -33.73 2.64 35.49
N TYR A 651 -32.41 2.80 35.43
CA TYR A 651 -31.64 3.38 36.51
C TYR A 651 -31.80 4.90 36.48
N ARG A 652 -32.33 5.49 37.55
CA ARG A 652 -32.57 6.93 37.65
C ARG A 652 -31.36 7.64 38.24
N VAL A 653 -31.02 8.80 37.68
CA VAL A 653 -29.94 9.68 38.13
C VAL A 653 -30.41 11.12 38.25
N ASP A 654 -29.65 11.96 38.93
CA ASP A 654 -29.97 13.39 38.99
C ASP A 654 -29.67 14.05 37.65
N ASP A 655 -30.49 15.03 37.27
CA ASP A 655 -30.19 15.92 36.16
C ASP A 655 -28.98 16.82 36.45
N TYR A 656 -28.41 17.38 35.38
CA TYR A 656 -27.29 18.32 35.40
C TYR A 656 -26.05 17.79 36.13
N SER A 657 -25.84 16.48 36.06
CA SER A 657 -24.80 15.75 36.80
C SER A 657 -24.03 14.81 35.86
N THR A 658 -22.75 14.59 36.17
CA THR A 658 -21.90 13.63 35.46
C THR A 658 -21.70 12.40 36.33
N TYR A 659 -21.79 11.22 35.72
CA TYR A 659 -21.63 9.94 36.40
C TYR A 659 -20.64 9.06 35.65
N ARG A 660 -19.77 8.36 36.39
CA ARG A 660 -19.10 7.15 35.91
C ARG A 660 -20.05 5.99 36.16
N ILE A 661 -20.47 5.34 35.09
CA ILE A 661 -21.35 4.18 35.11
C ILE A 661 -20.46 2.98 34.79
N THR A 662 -20.44 1.98 35.66
CA THR A 662 -19.64 0.77 35.51
C THR A 662 -20.56 -0.44 35.49
N PHE A 663 -20.29 -1.39 34.60
CA PHE A 663 -21.05 -2.61 34.39
C PHE A 663 -20.12 -3.82 34.45
N ASN A 664 -20.47 -4.78 35.32
CA ASN A 664 -19.78 -6.06 35.39
C ASN A 664 -20.57 -7.08 34.55
N SER A 665 -19.97 -7.55 33.46
CA SER A 665 -20.63 -8.43 32.50
C SER A 665 -20.90 -9.84 33.04
N GLU A 666 -20.09 -10.34 33.97
CA GLU A 666 -20.29 -11.68 34.56
C GLU A 666 -21.49 -11.69 35.52
N THR A 667 -21.56 -10.70 36.41
CA THR A 667 -22.61 -10.59 37.45
C THR A 667 -23.83 -9.81 36.98
N LYS A 668 -23.74 -9.18 35.80
CA LYS A 668 -24.74 -8.27 35.22
C LYS A 668 -25.11 -7.10 36.15
N SER A 669 -24.17 -6.68 37.00
CA SER A 669 -24.39 -5.61 37.98
C SER A 669 -23.95 -4.24 37.44
N VAL A 670 -24.74 -3.21 37.74
CA VAL A 670 -24.46 -1.81 37.38
C VAL A 670 -24.12 -1.04 38.65
N SER A 671 -23.00 -0.32 38.66
CA SER A 671 -22.61 0.62 39.70
C SER A 671 -22.44 2.03 39.13
N VAL A 672 -22.85 3.04 39.89
CA VAL A 672 -22.93 4.43 39.41
C VAL A 672 -22.30 5.35 40.44
N THR A 673 -21.27 6.10 40.02
CA THR A 673 -20.55 7.04 40.89
C THR A 673 -20.60 8.44 40.30
N LYS A 674 -21.19 9.39 41.03
CA LYS A 674 -21.22 10.81 40.65
C LYS A 674 -19.80 11.37 40.61
N GLN A 675 -19.43 12.04 39.53
CA GLN A 675 -18.11 12.66 39.32
C GLN A 675 -18.09 14.11 39.80
#